data_AF-A0A367R110-F1
#
_entry.id   AF-A0A367R110-F1
#
_cell.length_a   1.000
_cell.length_b   1.000
_cell.length_c   1.000
_cell.angle_alpha   90.00
_cell.angle_beta   90.00
_cell.angle_gamma   90.00
#
_symmetry.space_group_name_H-M   'P 1'
#
loop_
_entity.id
_entity.type
_entity.pdbx_description
1 polymer ?
#
loop_
_entity_poly.entity_id
_entity_poly.type
_entity_poly.pdbx_seq_one_letter_code
_entity_poly.pdbx_strand_id
1 'polypeptide(L)'
;MDPKFVVSLWTPGSDIVTGDPEANFEGIFGRAGNDVIYGYDPDASYTGSQDIDVLFGDIFDNSAQEFQTITDITQGNLLSILNNKIPSVGSDRFVLGDANQSYYTDNSGNPYNLITTNTFGLNEFAVIYDFDPNSDTIQLHGKPEDYSLVAINGLEVSGLKQPLVGKAIFSLQQGTPDLVAFVISPPEADLNLQDKYFQFVDTKSETKLAQEKIGQIGSNGIDFSYDTAVDPAGNVYFAGSTSGSLQGTNQGLTDAWVAKYDNKGNRLWGKQIGSADADIAYALTTDKDGNFYLAGTTGGDLFSTKQSEYQDAWLAKYDNNGNLLWGKQFQADLTAFSNPAFGLDVDEQGNIYLSGLGIKNNERTDIFSFAVQDDTWVTQFDSNGNQKSFTLIGSYYFDESYDLAIDRNGNTYVTGWSQGLVQESDPSRQLLKYDAWLAKVDTSGQVAWIQQFGSQNQGIDYSWGVATDSQNNIYVKGWTTGDLGGTNQGSYDVWLAKYSPDGNQQWVRQFGTSGDDGCYVKGIAVDSNNNIYLTGYTNGNLGGVNAGDFDSWVASYDSNGNQRWIQQFGSAQLDYGTDVSVDNAGNIFATGFTEGSLGGINAGAMDSWIAKLDANTGTLLTFNPSFSPEINPVVGTANSDRLLGTVGKDQINGEDGSDVIDGKESNDLLIGGSGNDTLVGGYGNDTLTGGIGNDTFVFDTGKPFVTSDLGTDKITDFTSTADKILLNTNTFTVLKNSIGAAFNSLTDLDFATVSNGADAKSSYAAIVYNSTDGSLFYNENGLASGFGSGGLFATLDGNPSLSAANFSIVA
;
A
#
# COMPACT_ATOMS: atom_id res chain seq x y z
N MET A 1 -23.40 -21.13 6.42
CA MET A 1 -22.75 -20.39 7.53
C MET A 1 -23.23 -18.97 7.37
N ASP A 2 -23.67 -18.28 8.43
CA ASP A 2 -23.97 -16.85 8.34
C ASP A 2 -22.67 -16.14 7.96
N PRO A 3 -22.55 -15.51 6.78
CA PRO A 3 -21.40 -14.65 6.54
C PRO A 3 -21.58 -13.46 7.49
N LYS A 4 -20.77 -13.40 8.54
CA LYS A 4 -20.53 -12.15 9.23
C LYS A 4 -19.76 -11.30 8.22
N PHE A 5 -20.37 -10.24 7.72
CA PHE A 5 -19.66 -9.25 6.92
C PHE A 5 -18.59 -8.61 7.79
N VAL A 6 -17.35 -8.59 7.31
CA VAL A 6 -16.37 -7.63 7.83
C VAL A 6 -16.77 -6.28 7.24
N VAL A 7 -16.80 -5.27 8.11
CA VAL A 7 -17.19 -3.92 7.71
C VAL A 7 -15.97 -3.04 7.83
N SER A 8 -15.49 -2.57 6.69
CA SER A 8 -14.43 -1.59 6.59
C SER A 8 -15.06 -0.20 6.62
N LEU A 9 -15.02 0.43 7.80
CA LEU A 9 -15.49 1.80 8.04
C LEU A 9 -14.28 2.66 8.34
N TRP A 10 -13.87 3.47 7.37
CA TRP A 10 -12.86 4.49 7.58
C TRP A 10 -13.52 5.81 7.97
N THR A 11 -12.72 6.84 8.19
CA THR A 11 -13.10 8.09 8.86
C THR A 11 -14.35 8.75 8.27
N PRO A 12 -15.14 9.55 9.00
CA PRO A 12 -16.26 10.26 8.37
C PRO A 12 -15.75 11.41 7.52
N GLY A 13 -15.94 11.38 6.20
CA GLY A 13 -15.48 12.36 5.21
C GLY A 13 -15.18 11.72 3.84
N SER A 14 -14.77 12.53 2.85
CA SER A 14 -14.33 12.01 1.55
C SER A 14 -13.04 11.24 1.74
N ASP A 15 -13.17 9.95 1.60
CA ASP A 15 -12.19 8.96 1.97
C ASP A 15 -11.73 8.18 0.76
N ILE A 16 -10.57 7.54 0.93
CA ILE A 16 -10.16 6.44 0.08
C ILE A 16 -10.35 5.18 0.90
N VAL A 17 -11.24 4.31 0.43
CA VAL A 17 -11.57 3.08 1.12
C VAL A 17 -11.15 1.91 0.25
N THR A 18 -10.29 1.06 0.79
CA THR A 18 -9.90 -0.21 0.17
C THR A 18 -10.61 -1.35 0.90
N GLY A 19 -11.01 -2.40 0.17
CA GLY A 19 -11.43 -3.65 0.79
C GLY A 19 -10.33 -4.25 1.68
N ASP A 20 -10.74 -4.99 2.70
CA ASP A 20 -9.88 -5.80 3.54
C ASP A 20 -9.65 -7.16 2.86
N PRO A 21 -8.39 -7.47 2.54
CA PRO A 21 -8.06 -8.61 1.71
C PRO A 21 -8.08 -9.95 2.49
N GLU A 22 -8.33 -9.90 3.80
CA GLU A 22 -8.47 -11.10 4.64
C GLU A 22 -9.90 -11.64 4.69
N ALA A 23 -10.91 -10.87 4.25
CA ALA A 23 -12.28 -11.35 4.31
C ALA A 23 -12.76 -11.96 2.98
N ASN A 24 -13.80 -12.79 3.11
CA ASN A 24 -14.43 -13.47 1.98
C ASN A 24 -15.71 -12.74 1.51
N PHE A 25 -16.23 -11.83 2.33
CA PHE A 25 -17.47 -11.10 2.11
C PHE A 25 -17.40 -9.80 2.90
N GLU A 26 -17.41 -8.67 2.21
CA GLU A 26 -17.17 -7.38 2.85
C GLU A 26 -18.24 -6.35 2.53
N GLY A 27 -18.51 -5.50 3.52
CA GLY A 27 -19.23 -4.25 3.31
C GLY A 27 -18.26 -3.10 3.39
N ILE A 28 -18.05 -2.41 2.27
CA ILE A 28 -17.16 -1.26 2.14
C ILE A 28 -18.03 -0.01 2.06
N PHE A 29 -17.86 0.89 3.02
CA PHE A 29 -18.69 2.08 3.16
C PHE A 29 -17.85 3.34 3.06
N GLY A 30 -18.16 4.17 2.06
CA GLY A 30 -17.89 5.59 2.13
C GLY A 30 -18.83 6.28 3.13
N ARG A 31 -18.37 7.38 3.71
CA ARG A 31 -19.11 8.17 4.71
C ARG A 31 -19.14 9.63 4.25
N ALA A 32 -20.32 10.21 4.03
CA ALA A 32 -20.51 11.65 3.73
C ALA A 32 -19.33 12.35 3.04
N GLY A 33 -19.26 12.22 1.72
CA GLY A 33 -18.24 12.88 0.94
C GLY A 33 -18.20 12.42 -0.50
N ASN A 34 -17.22 12.91 -1.25
CA ASN A 34 -16.84 12.32 -2.52
C ASN A 34 -15.87 11.16 -2.25
N ASP A 35 -16.40 9.95 -2.03
CA ASP A 35 -15.60 8.80 -1.64
C ASP A 35 -14.98 8.08 -2.84
N VAL A 36 -13.75 7.56 -2.69
CA VAL A 36 -13.12 6.68 -3.68
C VAL A 36 -13.03 5.27 -3.10
N ILE A 37 -13.80 4.36 -3.68
CA ILE A 37 -13.99 3.02 -3.16
C ILE A 37 -13.33 2.01 -4.09
N TYR A 38 -12.28 1.37 -3.57
CA TYR A 38 -11.57 0.27 -4.19
C TYR A 38 -12.15 -1.04 -3.68
N GLY A 39 -12.87 -1.73 -4.57
CA GLY A 39 -13.11 -3.14 -4.42
C GLY A 39 -11.78 -3.90 -4.50
N TYR A 40 -11.37 -4.60 -3.45
CA TYR A 40 -9.99 -5.06 -3.34
C TYR A 40 -9.73 -6.20 -4.33
N ASP A 41 -8.80 -6.01 -5.28
CA ASP A 41 -7.72 -6.95 -5.65
C ASP A 41 -7.04 -6.55 -6.99
N PRO A 42 -5.98 -5.73 -6.97
CA PRO A 42 -5.13 -5.55 -8.15
C PRO A 42 -3.99 -6.57 -8.30
N ASP A 43 -3.71 -7.51 -7.38
CA ASP A 43 -2.56 -8.45 -7.54
C ASP A 43 -2.50 -9.71 -6.61
N ALA A 44 -3.41 -9.88 -5.66
CA ALA A 44 -3.43 -10.98 -4.69
C ALA A 44 -4.28 -12.18 -5.18
N SER A 45 -3.63 -13.12 -5.88
CA SER A 45 -4.26 -14.40 -6.25
C SER A 45 -4.63 -15.25 -5.02
N TYR A 46 -5.85 -15.08 -4.49
CA TYR A 46 -6.39 -15.99 -3.48
C TYR A 46 -6.93 -17.26 -4.12
N THR A 47 -6.11 -18.31 -4.13
CA THR A 47 -6.56 -19.62 -4.59
C THR A 47 -7.54 -20.24 -3.58
N GLY A 48 -8.84 -19.97 -3.72
CA GLY A 48 -9.89 -20.87 -3.21
C GLY A 48 -10.98 -20.28 -2.30
N SER A 49 -11.05 -18.97 -2.10
CA SER A 49 -12.17 -18.27 -1.46
C SER A 49 -13.04 -17.55 -2.50
N GLN A 50 -14.34 -17.39 -2.24
CA GLN A 50 -15.17 -16.46 -3.01
C GLN A 50 -14.99 -15.10 -2.37
N ASP A 51 -14.77 -14.05 -3.16
CA ASP A 51 -14.73 -12.68 -2.65
C ASP A 51 -15.89 -11.86 -3.23
N ILE A 52 -16.74 -11.33 -2.35
CA ILE A 52 -17.84 -10.46 -2.76
C ILE A 52 -17.78 -9.19 -1.94
N ASP A 53 -17.42 -8.12 -2.63
CA ASP A 53 -17.45 -6.78 -2.08
C ASP A 53 -18.80 -6.14 -2.26
N VAL A 54 -19.30 -5.56 -1.19
CA VAL A 54 -20.53 -4.78 -1.20
C VAL A 54 -20.16 -3.33 -0.95
N LEU A 55 -20.22 -2.53 -2.02
CA LEU A 55 -19.79 -1.14 -2.04
C LEU A 55 -20.98 -0.21 -1.81
N PHE A 56 -20.82 0.69 -0.85
CA PHE A 56 -21.75 1.76 -0.53
C PHE A 56 -21.00 3.08 -0.64
N GLY A 57 -21.44 3.94 -1.56
CA GLY A 57 -20.91 5.28 -1.76
C GLY A 57 -21.01 6.13 -0.51
N ASP A 58 -22.19 6.16 0.11
CA ASP A 58 -22.44 7.01 1.26
C ASP A 58 -23.45 6.43 2.24
N ILE A 59 -23.11 6.50 3.52
CA ILE A 59 -24.07 6.39 4.63
C ILE A 59 -23.88 7.55 5.60
N PHE A 60 -24.74 8.57 5.57
CA PHE A 60 -24.60 9.63 6.57
C PHE A 60 -25.83 10.47 6.91
N ASP A 61 -26.26 10.37 8.17
CA ASP A 61 -26.78 11.48 8.98
C ASP A 61 -26.56 11.31 10.51
N ASN A 62 -25.77 10.29 10.94
CA ASN A 62 -25.65 9.80 12.32
C ASN A 62 -27.01 9.54 12.99
N SER A 63 -28.07 9.25 12.24
CA SER A 63 -29.36 8.95 12.82
C SER A 63 -29.42 7.53 13.37
N ALA A 64 -30.38 7.30 14.25
CA ALA A 64 -30.74 5.95 14.68
C ALA A 64 -31.13 5.03 13.49
N GLN A 65 -31.52 5.60 12.34
CA GLN A 65 -31.92 4.85 11.17
C GLN A 65 -30.71 4.39 10.33
N GLU A 66 -29.66 5.20 10.25
CA GLU A 66 -28.35 4.80 9.73
C GLU A 66 -27.77 3.63 10.55
N PHE A 67 -27.77 3.77 11.88
CA PHE A 67 -27.27 2.71 12.77
C PHE A 67 -28.04 1.39 12.60
N GLN A 68 -29.37 1.45 12.53
CA GLN A 68 -30.19 0.27 12.28
C GLN A 68 -29.88 -0.33 10.89
N THR A 69 -29.53 0.50 9.91
CA THR A 69 -29.14 0.06 8.56
C THR A 69 -27.84 -0.74 8.61
N ILE A 70 -26.79 -0.22 9.25
CA ILE A 70 -25.50 -0.91 9.42
C ILE A 70 -25.67 -2.20 10.24
N THR A 71 -26.45 -2.15 11.32
CA THR A 71 -26.76 -3.33 12.14
C THR A 71 -27.51 -4.40 11.34
N ASP A 72 -28.47 -3.99 10.52
CA ASP A 72 -29.19 -4.90 9.63
C ASP A 72 -28.22 -5.53 8.62
N ILE A 73 -27.33 -4.74 8.00
CA ILE A 73 -26.33 -5.21 7.03
C ILE A 73 -25.38 -6.24 7.66
N THR A 74 -24.80 -5.93 8.82
CA THR A 74 -23.90 -6.85 9.56
C THR A 74 -24.60 -8.14 10.00
N GLN A 75 -25.92 -8.13 10.16
CA GLN A 75 -26.76 -9.29 10.43
C GLN A 75 -27.26 -10.00 9.15
N GLY A 76 -26.73 -9.64 7.98
CA GLY A 76 -27.02 -10.25 6.69
C GLY A 76 -28.20 -9.64 5.93
N ASN A 77 -28.80 -8.55 6.42
CA ASN A 77 -29.83 -7.78 5.73
C ASN A 77 -29.22 -6.57 4.99
N LEU A 78 -28.45 -6.88 3.94
CA LEU A 78 -27.72 -5.92 3.10
C LEU A 78 -28.58 -4.78 2.51
N LEU A 79 -29.89 -5.00 2.45
CA LEU A 79 -30.85 -4.18 1.70
C LEU A 79 -31.65 -3.21 2.58
N SER A 80 -31.31 -3.10 3.86
CA SER A 80 -31.86 -2.10 4.77
C SER A 80 -31.64 -0.68 4.24
N ILE A 81 -30.52 -0.41 3.58
CA ILE A 81 -30.17 0.93 3.06
C ILE A 81 -31.18 1.44 2.04
N LEU A 82 -31.58 0.57 1.10
CA LEU A 82 -32.57 0.88 0.07
C LEU A 82 -33.96 1.10 0.66
N ASN A 83 -34.32 0.32 1.67
CA ASN A 83 -35.62 0.44 2.34
C ASN A 83 -35.72 1.73 3.16
N ASN A 84 -34.60 2.15 3.76
CA ASN A 84 -34.51 3.33 4.60
C ASN A 84 -34.33 4.62 3.80
N LYS A 85 -34.02 4.54 2.49
CA LYS A 85 -33.83 5.69 1.59
C LYS A 85 -32.78 6.66 2.11
N ILE A 86 -31.67 6.10 2.58
CA ILE A 86 -30.51 6.92 2.94
C ILE A 86 -30.06 7.63 1.65
N PRO A 87 -29.96 8.97 1.64
CA PRO A 87 -29.45 9.70 0.47
C PRO A 87 -27.96 9.36 0.26
N SER A 88 -27.54 9.17 -0.99
CA SER A 88 -26.13 9.36 -1.36
C SER A 88 -25.83 10.87 -1.29
N VAL A 89 -24.67 11.23 -0.73
CA VAL A 89 -24.24 12.60 -0.39
C VAL A 89 -22.79 12.78 -0.83
N GLY A 90 -22.59 12.86 -2.14
CA GLY A 90 -21.24 12.74 -2.63
C GLY A 90 -21.20 12.75 -4.13
N SER A 91 -19.99 12.66 -4.66
CA SER A 91 -19.69 12.25 -6.02
C SER A 91 -18.72 11.09 -5.90
N ASP A 92 -19.26 9.91 -5.63
CA ASP A 92 -18.47 8.74 -5.28
C ASP A 92 -17.85 8.11 -6.54
N ARG A 93 -16.69 7.48 -6.37
CA ARG A 93 -15.97 6.77 -7.43
C ARG A 93 -15.75 5.33 -7.02
N PHE A 94 -16.50 4.43 -7.65
CA PHE A 94 -16.38 2.98 -7.49
C PHE A 94 -15.35 2.43 -8.48
N VAL A 95 -14.18 2.03 -7.98
CA VAL A 95 -13.06 1.54 -8.79
C VAL A 95 -13.13 0.03 -8.91
N LEU A 96 -13.36 -0.44 -10.14
CA LEU A 96 -13.50 -1.86 -10.50
C LEU A 96 -12.43 -2.31 -11.52
N GLY A 97 -11.34 -1.55 -11.62
CA GLY A 97 -10.23 -1.79 -12.53
C GLY A 97 -9.27 -0.61 -12.59
N ASP A 98 -8.02 -0.91 -12.95
CA ASP A 98 -6.95 0.07 -13.10
C ASP A 98 -6.38 0.10 -14.53
N ALA A 99 -5.22 0.74 -14.72
CA ALA A 99 -4.57 0.81 -16.02
C ALA A 99 -4.05 -0.54 -16.54
N ASN A 100 -3.89 -1.53 -15.65
CA ASN A 100 -3.31 -2.83 -15.93
C ASN A 100 -4.39 -3.89 -16.21
N GLN A 101 -5.48 -3.91 -15.44
CA GLN A 101 -6.51 -4.94 -15.53
C GLN A 101 -7.88 -4.57 -14.94
N SER A 102 -8.88 -5.35 -15.31
CA SER A 102 -10.21 -5.33 -14.65
C SER A 102 -10.14 -6.10 -13.33
N TYR A 103 -10.71 -5.56 -12.26
CA TYR A 103 -10.82 -6.28 -10.99
C TYR A 103 -11.91 -7.35 -11.07
N TYR A 104 -11.83 -8.37 -10.22
CA TYR A 104 -12.75 -9.52 -10.19
C TYR A 104 -12.79 -10.37 -11.47
N THR A 105 -11.74 -10.30 -12.30
CA THR A 105 -11.60 -11.13 -13.50
C THR A 105 -10.46 -12.14 -13.32
N ASP A 106 -10.60 -13.36 -13.85
CA ASP A 106 -9.63 -14.45 -13.60
C ASP A 106 -8.31 -14.23 -14.36
N ASN A 107 -7.23 -13.95 -13.63
CA ASN A 107 -5.90 -13.75 -14.22
C ASN A 107 -5.18 -15.05 -14.64
N SER A 108 -5.80 -16.23 -14.50
CA SER A 108 -5.18 -17.51 -14.83
C SER A 108 -4.86 -17.73 -16.32
N GLY A 109 -5.31 -16.82 -17.20
CA GLY A 109 -5.08 -16.87 -18.64
C GLY A 109 -5.69 -18.10 -19.33
N ASN A 110 -6.51 -18.86 -18.61
CA ASN A 110 -7.17 -20.05 -19.09
C ASN A 110 -8.70 -19.85 -19.02
N PRO A 111 -9.38 -19.56 -20.15
CA PRO A 111 -10.83 -19.32 -20.19
C PRO A 111 -11.68 -20.57 -19.84
N TYR A 112 -11.03 -21.66 -19.43
CA TYR A 112 -11.65 -22.90 -18.99
C TYR A 112 -11.28 -23.31 -17.56
N ASN A 113 -10.39 -22.58 -16.86
CA ASN A 113 -10.17 -22.75 -15.43
C ASN A 113 -11.18 -21.92 -14.63
N LEU A 114 -12.45 -22.22 -14.87
CA LEU A 114 -13.48 -21.99 -13.88
C LEU A 114 -13.08 -22.81 -12.64
N ILE A 115 -12.45 -22.21 -11.63
CA ILE A 115 -12.36 -22.80 -10.29
C ILE A 115 -13.77 -22.72 -9.67
N THR A 116 -14.74 -23.38 -10.28
CA THR A 116 -16.15 -23.33 -9.88
C THR A 116 -16.44 -24.36 -8.82
N THR A 117 -17.16 -23.94 -7.77
CA THR A 117 -17.95 -24.85 -6.95
C THR A 117 -19.47 -24.69 -7.13
N ASN A 118 -19.95 -23.78 -8.00
CA ASN A 118 -21.39 -23.63 -8.28
C ASN A 118 -21.74 -23.63 -9.79
N THR A 119 -23.03 -23.88 -10.06
CA THR A 119 -23.62 -24.09 -11.40
C THR A 119 -23.64 -22.84 -12.30
N PHE A 120 -23.26 -21.66 -11.79
CA PHE A 120 -23.35 -20.38 -12.52
C PHE A 120 -22.01 -19.72 -12.86
N GLY A 121 -20.87 -20.22 -12.36
CA GLY A 121 -19.57 -19.68 -12.78
C GLY A 121 -19.12 -18.38 -12.11
N LEU A 122 -19.81 -17.92 -11.05
CA LEU A 122 -19.52 -16.65 -10.39
C LEU A 122 -18.68 -16.89 -9.13
N ASN A 123 -17.44 -16.39 -9.13
CA ASN A 123 -16.48 -16.55 -8.03
C ASN A 123 -16.21 -15.25 -7.28
N GLU A 124 -16.07 -14.13 -8.02
CA GLU A 124 -15.68 -12.82 -7.51
C GLU A 124 -16.48 -11.72 -8.23
N PHE A 125 -17.06 -10.74 -7.52
CA PHE A 125 -17.71 -9.55 -8.10
C PHE A 125 -18.07 -8.52 -7.02
N ALA A 126 -18.20 -7.26 -7.44
CA ALA A 126 -18.72 -6.19 -6.57
C ALA A 126 -20.26 -6.03 -6.67
N VAL A 127 -20.89 -5.58 -5.59
CA VAL A 127 -22.28 -5.11 -5.55
C VAL A 127 -22.30 -3.66 -5.13
N ILE A 128 -22.74 -2.76 -6.01
CA ILE A 128 -22.88 -1.33 -5.73
C ILE A 128 -24.35 -1.05 -5.41
N TYR A 129 -24.65 -0.43 -4.25
CA TYR A 129 -26.03 -0.33 -3.74
C TYR A 129 -26.72 1.03 -3.83
N ASP A 130 -25.99 2.13 -3.87
CA ASP A 130 -26.52 3.49 -3.73
C ASP A 130 -26.09 4.44 -4.85
N PHE A 131 -25.63 3.89 -5.97
CA PHE A 131 -25.14 4.64 -7.12
C PHE A 131 -26.13 5.69 -7.66
N ASP A 132 -25.76 6.96 -7.57
CA ASP A 132 -26.44 8.09 -8.22
C ASP A 132 -25.74 8.46 -9.55
N PRO A 133 -26.36 8.17 -10.72
CA PRO A 133 -25.76 8.48 -12.02
C PRO A 133 -25.58 9.98 -12.32
N ASN A 134 -26.10 10.88 -11.46
CA ASN A 134 -25.90 12.31 -11.61
C ASN A 134 -24.55 12.79 -11.06
N SER A 135 -24.07 12.16 -10.00
CA SER A 135 -22.88 12.52 -9.22
C SER A 135 -21.78 11.47 -9.31
N ASP A 136 -22.13 10.20 -9.21
CA ASP A 136 -21.18 9.12 -8.99
C ASP A 136 -20.57 8.61 -10.29
N THR A 137 -19.48 7.87 -10.14
CA THR A 137 -18.70 7.32 -11.23
C THR A 137 -18.31 5.87 -10.95
N ILE A 138 -18.29 5.05 -12.01
CA ILE A 138 -17.77 3.69 -12.00
C ILE A 138 -16.55 3.70 -12.92
N GLN A 139 -15.38 3.35 -12.38
CA GLN A 139 -14.14 3.24 -13.13
C GLN A 139 -13.90 1.79 -13.56
N LEU A 140 -13.53 1.60 -14.83
CA LEU A 140 -13.29 0.30 -15.46
C LEU A 140 -12.03 0.30 -16.32
N HIS A 141 -11.35 -0.84 -16.41
CA HIS A 141 -10.19 -1.02 -17.29
C HIS A 141 -10.59 -1.19 -18.76
N GLY A 142 -9.88 -0.55 -19.69
CA GLY A 142 -10.04 -0.74 -21.14
C GLY A 142 -10.98 0.27 -21.78
N LYS A 143 -11.98 -0.21 -22.53
CA LYS A 143 -12.91 0.62 -23.32
C LYS A 143 -14.36 0.17 -23.16
N PRO A 144 -15.35 1.03 -23.50
CA PRO A 144 -16.76 0.65 -23.45
C PRO A 144 -17.10 -0.65 -24.20
N GLU A 145 -16.47 -0.92 -25.34
CA GLU A 145 -16.67 -2.14 -26.13
C GLU A 145 -16.20 -3.43 -25.44
N ASP A 146 -15.36 -3.32 -24.42
CA ASP A 146 -14.86 -4.44 -23.65
C ASP A 146 -15.87 -4.93 -22.61
N TYR A 147 -17.00 -4.24 -22.46
CA TYR A 147 -18.02 -4.57 -21.48
C TYR A 147 -19.40 -4.74 -22.09
N SER A 148 -20.26 -5.46 -21.37
CA SER A 148 -21.68 -5.53 -21.68
C SER A 148 -22.54 -5.34 -20.43
N LEU A 149 -23.64 -4.60 -20.60
CA LEU A 149 -24.63 -4.40 -19.55
C LEU A 149 -25.81 -5.35 -19.76
N VAL A 150 -26.11 -6.16 -18.76
CA VAL A 150 -27.27 -7.05 -18.75
C VAL A 150 -28.28 -6.55 -17.74
N ALA A 151 -29.49 -6.24 -18.22
CA ALA A 151 -30.58 -5.84 -17.34
C ALA A 151 -31.00 -7.02 -16.45
N ILE A 152 -31.02 -6.78 -15.15
CA ILE A 152 -31.59 -7.70 -14.19
C ILE A 152 -32.96 -7.18 -13.82
N ASN A 153 -33.98 -7.92 -14.24
CA ASN A 153 -35.38 -7.57 -14.00
C ASN A 153 -35.99 -8.65 -13.13
N GLY A 154 -36.31 -8.31 -11.88
CA GLY A 154 -37.10 -9.20 -11.05
C GLY A 154 -36.28 -10.26 -10.30
N LEU A 155 -35.03 -9.99 -9.93
CA LEU A 155 -34.21 -10.95 -9.18
C LEU A 155 -34.79 -11.16 -7.78
N GLU A 156 -35.41 -12.32 -7.56
CA GLU A 156 -35.97 -12.72 -6.27
C GLU A 156 -34.88 -13.31 -5.38
N VAL A 157 -34.50 -12.58 -4.33
CA VAL A 157 -33.59 -13.08 -3.29
C VAL A 157 -34.41 -13.55 -2.09
N SER A 158 -34.09 -14.73 -1.57
CA SER A 158 -34.79 -15.30 -0.40
C SER A 158 -34.66 -14.35 0.79
N GLY A 159 -35.80 -13.98 1.41
CA GLY A 159 -35.84 -12.98 2.50
C GLY A 159 -36.28 -11.59 2.06
N LEU A 160 -36.31 -11.29 0.76
CA LEU A 160 -36.80 -10.01 0.24
C LEU A 160 -38.29 -10.00 -0.05
N LYS A 161 -38.92 -8.86 0.23
CA LYS A 161 -40.35 -8.62 -0.05
C LYS A 161 -40.60 -8.14 -1.47
N GLN A 162 -39.57 -7.62 -2.15
CA GLN A 162 -39.65 -7.09 -3.51
C GLN A 162 -38.44 -7.58 -4.31
N PRO A 163 -38.61 -7.89 -5.60
CA PRO A 163 -37.50 -8.34 -6.42
C PRO A 163 -36.57 -7.19 -6.80
N LEU A 164 -35.27 -7.48 -6.95
CA LEU A 164 -34.25 -6.50 -7.31
C LEU A 164 -34.29 -6.18 -8.80
N VAL A 165 -33.95 -4.93 -9.13
CA VAL A 165 -33.77 -4.42 -10.48
C VAL A 165 -32.45 -3.66 -10.54
N GLY A 166 -31.70 -3.84 -11.62
CA GLY A 166 -30.39 -3.22 -11.78
C GLY A 166 -29.69 -3.64 -13.06
N LYS A 167 -28.38 -3.42 -13.13
CA LYS A 167 -27.55 -3.79 -14.27
C LYS A 167 -26.36 -4.62 -13.79
N ALA A 168 -26.16 -5.75 -14.44
CA ALA A 168 -24.92 -6.52 -14.31
C ALA A 168 -23.92 -6.03 -15.36
N ILE A 169 -22.68 -5.81 -14.92
CA ILE A 169 -21.56 -5.42 -15.77
C ILE A 169 -20.73 -6.69 -16.02
N PHE A 170 -20.59 -7.07 -17.28
CA PHE A 170 -19.72 -8.18 -17.68
C PHE A 170 -18.52 -7.65 -18.45
N SER A 171 -17.30 -8.05 -18.06
CA SER A 171 -16.09 -7.89 -18.87
C SER A 171 -16.05 -8.96 -19.95
N LEU A 172 -15.59 -8.58 -21.15
CA LEU A 172 -15.46 -9.46 -22.33
C LEU A 172 -13.99 -9.72 -22.70
N GLN A 173 -13.05 -9.17 -21.93
CA GLN A 173 -11.64 -9.09 -22.28
C GLN A 173 -10.93 -10.45 -22.28
N GLN A 174 -11.42 -11.40 -21.48
CA GLN A 174 -10.82 -12.73 -21.32
C GLN A 174 -11.40 -13.79 -22.27
N GLY A 175 -12.27 -13.39 -23.21
CA GLY A 175 -12.88 -14.26 -24.23
C GLY A 175 -14.17 -14.94 -23.79
N THR A 176 -14.33 -15.27 -22.50
CA THR A 176 -15.63 -15.56 -21.86
C THR A 176 -16.12 -14.35 -21.10
N PRO A 177 -17.43 -14.03 -21.11
CA PRO A 177 -17.95 -12.94 -20.29
C PRO A 177 -17.84 -13.26 -18.79
N ASP A 178 -17.13 -12.42 -18.04
CA ASP A 178 -16.98 -12.52 -16.59
C ASP A 178 -17.73 -11.38 -15.91
N LEU A 179 -18.45 -11.70 -14.85
CA LEU A 179 -19.22 -10.70 -14.09
C LEU A 179 -18.26 -9.88 -13.23
N VAL A 180 -18.25 -8.56 -13.42
CA VAL A 180 -17.43 -7.63 -12.63
C VAL A 180 -18.25 -7.02 -11.50
N ALA A 181 -19.48 -6.59 -11.79
CA ALA A 181 -20.32 -5.98 -10.76
C ALA A 181 -21.82 -6.09 -11.02
N PHE A 182 -22.59 -5.99 -9.94
CA PHE A 182 -24.01 -5.65 -9.97
C PHE A 182 -24.23 -4.23 -9.44
N VAL A 183 -24.80 -3.37 -10.26
CA VAL A 183 -25.24 -2.04 -9.82
C VAL A 183 -26.73 -2.08 -9.52
N ILE A 184 -27.04 -1.88 -8.25
CA ILE A 184 -28.38 -1.77 -7.70
C ILE A 184 -28.55 -0.30 -7.32
N SER A 185 -29.55 0.41 -7.86
CA SER A 185 -29.85 1.77 -7.41
C SER A 185 -31.34 2.13 -7.48
N PRO A 186 -31.85 2.99 -6.56
CA PRO A 186 -33.18 3.59 -6.65
C PRO A 186 -33.13 5.09 -7.03
N PRO A 187 -33.95 5.57 -7.99
CA PRO A 187 -34.78 4.79 -8.92
C PRO A 187 -33.92 3.99 -9.90
N GLU A 188 -34.52 3.00 -10.56
CA GLU A 188 -33.86 2.12 -11.54
C GLU A 188 -32.96 2.93 -12.52
N ALA A 189 -31.64 2.91 -12.31
CA ALA A 189 -30.71 3.56 -13.21
C ALA A 189 -30.59 2.72 -14.51
N ASP A 190 -31.01 3.30 -15.64
CA ASP A 190 -30.82 2.71 -16.95
C ASP A 190 -29.38 2.98 -17.43
N LEU A 191 -28.42 2.25 -16.85
CA LEU A 191 -27.01 2.47 -17.13
C LEU A 191 -26.68 2.22 -18.61
N ASN A 192 -25.77 3.04 -19.12
CA ASN A 192 -25.25 2.99 -20.48
C ASN A 192 -23.74 3.29 -20.46
N LEU A 193 -22.93 2.38 -21.00
CA LEU A 193 -21.46 2.46 -21.05
C LEU A 193 -20.92 3.69 -21.81
N GLN A 194 -21.77 4.48 -22.46
CA GLN A 194 -21.39 5.71 -23.15
C GLN A 194 -21.64 6.98 -22.33
N ASP A 195 -22.28 6.86 -21.17
CA ASP A 195 -22.58 8.01 -20.32
C ASP A 195 -21.38 8.41 -19.46
N LYS A 196 -21.39 9.66 -18.99
CA LYS A 196 -20.27 10.32 -18.29
C LYS A 196 -19.83 9.65 -16.99
N TYR A 197 -20.70 8.85 -16.38
CA TYR A 197 -20.44 8.19 -15.11
C TYR A 197 -19.65 6.89 -15.27
N PHE A 198 -19.49 6.37 -16.49
CA PHE A 198 -18.49 5.33 -16.72
C PHE A 198 -17.17 5.98 -17.14
N GLN A 199 -16.16 5.81 -16.29
CA GLN A 199 -14.79 6.20 -16.57
C GLN A 199 -14.01 4.98 -17.03
N PHE A 200 -13.35 5.07 -18.17
CA PHE A 200 -12.55 3.98 -18.73
C PHE A 200 -11.07 4.37 -18.72
N VAL A 201 -10.24 3.58 -18.04
CA VAL A 201 -8.80 3.76 -17.99
C VAL A 201 -8.13 2.83 -19.02
N ASP A 202 -7.46 3.39 -20.03
CA ASP A 202 -6.92 2.65 -21.19
C ASP A 202 -5.46 2.19 -20.97
N THR A 203 -5.08 1.09 -21.63
CA THR A 203 -3.74 0.51 -21.79
C THR A 203 -2.65 1.41 -22.38
N LYS A 204 -2.95 2.69 -22.68
CA LYS A 204 -1.89 3.64 -23.02
C LYS A 204 -1.32 4.16 -21.72
N SER A 205 -0.26 3.50 -21.23
CA SER A 205 0.63 4.06 -20.22
C SER A 205 0.81 5.54 -20.51
N GLU A 206 0.50 6.41 -19.54
CA GLU A 206 0.63 7.85 -19.75
C GLU A 206 2.08 8.15 -20.15
N THR A 207 2.34 8.33 -21.44
CA THR A 207 3.72 8.50 -21.92
C THR A 207 4.34 9.85 -21.53
N LYS A 208 3.57 10.70 -20.86
CA LYS A 208 3.96 12.05 -20.49
C LYS A 208 3.73 12.27 -19.00
N LEU A 209 4.82 12.52 -18.30
CA LEU A 209 4.82 12.86 -16.89
C LEU A 209 4.17 14.24 -16.66
N ALA A 210 3.33 14.35 -15.64
CA ALA A 210 2.71 15.62 -15.27
C ALA A 210 3.73 16.60 -14.67
N GLN A 211 4.68 16.09 -13.88
CA GLN A 211 5.69 16.85 -13.13
C GLN A 211 7.05 16.11 -13.07
N GLU A 212 7.88 16.27 -14.10
CA GLU A 212 9.21 15.61 -14.23
C GLU A 212 10.23 15.90 -13.10
N LYS A 213 9.90 16.79 -12.15
CA LYS A 213 10.72 17.12 -10.99
C LYS A 213 10.33 16.32 -9.74
N ILE A 214 9.17 15.68 -9.75
CA ILE A 214 8.65 14.85 -8.67
C ILE A 214 9.16 13.44 -8.88
N GLY A 215 9.43 12.77 -7.78
CA GLY A 215 9.70 11.36 -7.75
C GLY A 215 8.47 10.52 -7.58
N GLN A 216 8.42 9.39 -8.28
CA GLN A 216 7.36 8.40 -8.14
C GLN A 216 7.97 7.02 -8.05
N ILE A 217 7.47 6.22 -7.10
CA ILE A 217 7.89 4.85 -6.85
C ILE A 217 6.66 3.97 -6.69
N GLY A 218 6.62 2.87 -7.43
CA GLY A 218 5.48 1.97 -7.47
C GLY A 218 5.90 0.57 -7.89
N SER A 219 5.08 -0.39 -7.47
CA SER A 219 5.03 -1.79 -7.87
C SER A 219 3.79 -1.97 -8.77
N ASN A 220 3.41 -3.21 -9.09
CA ASN A 220 2.17 -3.45 -9.82
C ASN A 220 0.92 -3.34 -8.93
N GLY A 221 1.10 -3.26 -7.60
CA GLY A 221 0.01 -3.21 -6.61
C GLY A 221 -0.37 -1.80 -6.16
N ILE A 222 -0.71 -1.67 -4.88
CA ILE A 222 -1.00 -0.41 -4.19
C ILE A 222 0.21 -0.06 -3.33
N ASP A 223 0.79 1.12 -3.55
CA ASP A 223 1.97 1.61 -2.86
C ASP A 223 1.69 2.94 -2.16
N PHE A 224 1.39 2.86 -0.86
CA PHE A 224 1.18 4.04 -0.03
C PHE A 224 2.44 4.50 0.66
N SER A 225 2.63 5.81 0.74
CA SER A 225 3.56 6.45 1.66
C SER A 225 2.79 7.29 2.67
N TYR A 226 3.02 7.03 3.96
CA TYR A 226 2.26 7.65 5.06
C TYR A 226 3.06 8.69 5.84
N ASP A 227 4.40 8.60 5.83
CA ASP A 227 5.24 9.45 6.66
C ASP A 227 6.62 9.71 6.02
N THR A 228 7.21 10.87 6.30
CA THR A 228 8.56 11.25 5.84
C THR A 228 9.42 11.88 6.95
N ALA A 229 10.70 11.55 6.96
CA ALA A 229 11.66 12.12 7.91
C ALA A 229 13.00 12.46 7.25
N VAL A 230 13.72 13.41 7.82
CA VAL A 230 15.06 13.80 7.36
C VAL A 230 16.09 13.61 8.46
N ASP A 231 17.19 12.90 8.15
CA ASP A 231 18.29 12.72 9.10
C ASP A 231 19.21 13.96 9.21
N PRO A 232 20.11 14.03 10.21
CA PRO A 232 21.03 15.16 10.36
C PRO A 232 21.98 15.39 9.19
N ALA A 233 22.18 14.41 8.30
CA ALA A 233 22.98 14.54 7.09
C ALA A 233 22.17 15.11 5.90
N GLY A 234 20.85 15.28 6.07
CA GLY A 234 19.93 15.75 5.03
C GLY A 234 19.46 14.63 4.10
N ASN A 235 19.63 13.35 4.46
CA ASN A 235 19.01 12.27 3.71
C ASN A 235 17.53 12.17 4.10
N VAL A 236 16.69 11.93 3.11
CA VAL A 236 15.24 11.80 3.30
C VAL A 236 14.86 10.32 3.34
N TYR A 237 13.95 10.02 4.25
CA TYR A 237 13.31 8.74 4.42
C TYR A 237 11.83 8.93 4.19
N PHE A 238 11.19 7.93 3.61
CA PHE A 238 9.74 7.84 3.61
C PHE A 238 9.34 6.38 3.62
N ALA A 239 8.20 6.13 4.24
CA ALA A 239 7.73 4.79 4.58
C ALA A 239 6.22 4.70 4.41
N GLY A 240 5.74 3.47 4.26
CA GLY A 240 4.32 3.18 4.21
C GLY A 240 4.08 1.69 4.02
N SER A 241 3.12 1.36 3.16
CA SER A 241 2.74 -0.02 2.87
C SER A 241 2.66 -0.30 1.37
N THR A 242 2.85 -1.55 0.98
CA THR A 242 2.77 -2.01 -0.41
C THR A 242 2.10 -3.38 -0.49
N SER A 243 1.17 -3.58 -1.43
CA SER A 243 0.65 -4.92 -1.75
C SER A 243 1.49 -5.66 -2.81
N GLY A 244 2.53 -5.00 -3.34
CA GLY A 244 3.44 -5.56 -4.32
C GLY A 244 4.87 -5.65 -3.81
N SER A 245 5.80 -5.97 -4.73
CA SER A 245 7.23 -6.00 -4.43
C SER A 245 7.87 -4.66 -4.81
N LEU A 246 8.00 -3.75 -3.84
CA LEU A 246 8.48 -2.37 -4.06
C LEU A 246 9.92 -2.16 -3.60
N GLN A 247 10.21 -2.45 -2.33
CA GLN A 247 11.53 -2.28 -1.72
C GLN A 247 12.11 -3.61 -1.19
N GLY A 248 11.55 -4.71 -1.68
CA GLY A 248 11.89 -6.10 -1.40
C GLY A 248 10.79 -7.01 -1.96
N THR A 249 10.88 -8.31 -1.69
CA THR A 249 9.85 -9.28 -2.08
C THR A 249 8.65 -9.21 -1.15
N ASN A 250 7.43 -9.13 -1.72
CA ASN A 250 6.18 -9.21 -0.98
C ASN A 250 6.03 -10.54 -0.22
N GLN A 251 5.85 -10.48 1.09
CA GLN A 251 5.74 -11.66 1.96
C GLN A 251 4.31 -12.09 2.23
N GLY A 252 3.34 -11.21 1.99
CA GLY A 252 1.94 -11.45 2.33
C GLY A 252 0.99 -10.50 1.62
N LEU A 253 -0.05 -10.12 2.35
CA LEU A 253 -1.11 -9.26 1.85
C LEU A 253 -0.66 -7.85 1.51
N THR A 254 0.08 -7.27 2.44
CA THR A 254 0.61 -5.93 2.34
C THR A 254 1.79 -5.88 3.28
N ASP A 255 2.93 -5.39 2.80
CA ASP A 255 4.13 -5.28 3.59
C ASP A 255 4.42 -3.82 3.92
N ALA A 256 4.99 -3.58 5.10
CA ALA A 256 5.56 -2.28 5.43
C ALA A 256 6.83 -2.07 4.60
N TRP A 257 7.08 -0.85 4.13
CA TRP A 257 8.32 -0.54 3.44
C TRP A 257 8.90 0.80 3.86
N VAL A 258 10.19 0.97 3.63
CA VAL A 258 10.93 2.22 3.85
C VAL A 258 12.01 2.37 2.80
N ALA A 259 12.20 3.59 2.32
CA ALA A 259 13.29 3.92 1.41
C ALA A 259 14.04 5.15 1.89
N LYS A 260 15.35 5.16 1.62
CA LYS A 260 16.25 6.25 1.97
C LYS A 260 16.89 6.82 0.71
N TYR A 261 16.90 8.15 0.60
CA TYR A 261 17.49 8.89 -0.50
C TYR A 261 18.38 10.01 0.03
N ASP A 262 19.39 10.39 -0.75
CA ASP A 262 20.08 11.65 -0.50
C ASP A 262 19.20 12.86 -0.89
N ASN A 263 19.63 14.07 -0.53
CA ASN A 263 18.87 15.29 -0.84
C ASN A 263 18.76 15.64 -2.33
N LYS A 264 19.34 14.84 -3.24
CA LYS A 264 19.24 15.03 -4.70
C LYS A 264 18.29 14.03 -5.35
N GLY A 265 17.82 13.04 -4.59
CA GLY A 265 17.00 11.94 -5.11
C GLY A 265 17.81 10.71 -5.50
N ASN A 266 19.09 10.58 -5.14
CA ASN A 266 19.78 9.31 -5.34
C ASN A 266 19.33 8.34 -4.25
N ARG A 267 18.81 7.16 -4.65
CA ARG A 267 18.45 6.10 -3.69
C ARG A 267 19.72 5.60 -3.01
N LEU A 268 19.71 5.55 -1.69
CA LEU A 268 20.80 4.98 -0.90
C LEU A 268 20.52 3.52 -0.57
N TRP A 269 19.27 3.20 -0.21
CA TRP A 269 18.77 1.84 -0.04
C TRP A 269 17.24 1.87 0.12
N GLY A 270 16.61 0.69 0.05
CA GLY A 270 15.22 0.48 0.47
C GLY A 270 15.05 -0.90 1.11
N LYS A 271 13.98 -1.06 1.88
CA LYS A 271 13.62 -2.30 2.57
C LYS A 271 12.11 -2.47 2.60
N GLN A 272 11.68 -3.72 2.42
CA GLN A 272 10.33 -4.20 2.69
C GLN A 272 10.36 -5.17 3.90
N ILE A 273 9.35 -5.08 4.75
CA ILE A 273 9.25 -5.72 6.07
C ILE A 273 7.82 -6.23 6.20
N GLY A 274 7.63 -7.54 6.18
CA GLY A 274 6.30 -8.13 6.25
C GLY A 274 6.28 -9.58 6.69
N SER A 275 5.06 -10.04 6.94
CA SER A 275 4.63 -11.37 7.32
C SER A 275 3.66 -11.90 6.24
N ALA A 276 2.91 -12.96 6.53
CA ALA A 276 1.89 -13.45 5.59
C ALA A 276 0.61 -12.60 5.59
N ASP A 277 0.37 -11.84 6.67
CA ASP A 277 -0.81 -11.00 6.88
C ASP A 277 -0.45 -9.52 6.61
N ALA A 278 -1.40 -8.59 6.78
CA ALA A 278 -1.15 -7.17 6.50
C ALA A 278 -0.19 -6.51 7.53
N ASP A 279 0.86 -5.86 7.04
CA ASP A 279 1.86 -5.11 7.79
C ASP A 279 1.97 -3.68 7.24
N ILE A 280 1.79 -2.68 8.10
CA ILE A 280 1.76 -1.28 7.69
C ILE A 280 2.68 -0.45 8.59
N ALA A 281 3.50 0.42 7.99
CA ALA A 281 4.25 1.45 8.70
C ALA A 281 3.57 2.82 8.54
N TYR A 282 2.81 3.23 9.56
CA TYR A 282 2.17 4.56 9.57
C TYR A 282 3.10 5.69 10.03
N ALA A 283 4.17 5.36 10.74
CA ALA A 283 5.00 6.35 11.42
C ALA A 283 6.50 6.12 11.23
N LEU A 284 7.23 7.21 11.03
CA LEU A 284 8.67 7.25 10.77
C LEU A 284 9.29 8.49 11.45
N THR A 285 10.42 8.31 12.14
CA THR A 285 11.24 9.43 12.61
C THR A 285 12.72 9.07 12.62
N THR A 286 13.59 10.07 12.73
CA THR A 286 15.06 9.87 12.83
C THR A 286 15.62 10.52 14.09
N ASP A 287 16.65 9.91 14.67
CA ASP A 287 17.39 10.53 15.78
C ASP A 287 18.63 11.30 15.30
N LYS A 288 19.24 12.03 16.25
CA LYS A 288 20.46 12.81 16.04
C LYS A 288 21.67 12.01 15.55
N ASP A 289 21.65 10.69 15.65
CA ASP A 289 22.74 9.81 15.22
C ASP A 289 22.45 9.20 13.82
N GLY A 290 21.30 9.55 13.23
CA GLY A 290 20.85 9.05 11.93
C GLY A 290 20.21 7.66 11.98
N ASN A 291 19.93 7.11 13.18
CA ASN A 291 19.07 5.94 13.27
C ASN A 291 17.64 6.36 12.93
N PHE A 292 16.86 5.43 12.40
CA PHE A 292 15.45 5.65 12.14
C PHE A 292 14.58 4.65 12.87
N TYR A 293 13.34 5.06 13.11
CA TYR A 293 12.34 4.30 13.84
C TYR A 293 11.11 4.20 12.98
N LEU A 294 10.51 3.02 12.97
CA LEU A 294 9.25 2.76 12.29
C LEU A 294 8.24 2.24 13.30
N ALA A 295 6.98 2.63 13.16
CA ALA A 295 5.88 2.05 13.90
C ALA A 295 4.62 1.94 13.04
N GLY A 296 3.75 1.03 13.43
CA GLY A 296 2.48 0.83 12.74
C GLY A 296 1.72 -0.38 13.28
N THR A 297 1.01 -1.06 12.38
CA THR A 297 0.14 -2.18 12.70
C THR A 297 0.56 -3.44 11.96
N THR A 298 0.28 -4.61 12.53
CA THR A 298 0.50 -5.92 11.92
C THR A 298 -0.65 -6.87 12.23
N GLY A 299 -1.17 -7.54 11.21
CA GLY A 299 -2.12 -8.65 11.32
C GLY A 299 -1.46 -9.99 11.65
N GLY A 300 -0.12 -10.08 11.58
CA GLY A 300 0.61 -11.34 11.62
C GLY A 300 1.77 -11.38 12.63
N ASP A 301 2.71 -12.29 12.37
CA ASP A 301 3.88 -12.56 13.21
C ASP A 301 5.13 -11.78 12.71
N LEU A 302 5.19 -10.47 12.95
CA LEU A 302 6.26 -9.61 12.42
C LEU A 302 7.54 -9.61 13.28
N PHE A 303 7.42 -9.22 14.55
CA PHE A 303 8.55 -9.19 15.51
C PHE A 303 8.36 -10.14 16.69
N SER A 304 7.13 -10.59 16.92
CA SER A 304 6.78 -11.65 17.86
C SER A 304 5.53 -12.35 17.36
N THR A 305 5.06 -13.37 18.07
CA THR A 305 3.75 -13.95 17.78
C THR A 305 2.63 -12.94 18.02
N LYS A 306 1.63 -12.91 17.13
CA LYS A 306 0.42 -12.08 17.28
C LYS A 306 -0.24 -12.26 18.65
N GLN A 307 -0.61 -11.14 19.27
CA GLN A 307 -1.14 -11.07 20.64
C GLN A 307 -2.62 -10.71 20.69
N SER A 308 -3.11 -9.91 19.74
CA SER A 308 -4.52 -9.52 19.63
C SER A 308 -5.30 -10.41 18.65
N GLU A 309 -6.62 -10.18 18.57
CA GLU A 309 -7.51 -10.91 17.66
C GLU A 309 -7.34 -10.44 16.21
N TYR A 310 -7.22 -9.12 15.99
CA TYR A 310 -7.16 -8.53 14.66
C TYR A 310 -5.78 -7.97 14.32
N GLN A 311 -5.27 -6.97 15.06
CA GLN A 311 -3.99 -6.33 14.75
C GLN A 311 -3.21 -5.85 15.98
N ASP A 312 -1.89 -6.07 15.97
CA ASP A 312 -0.96 -5.62 17.00
C ASP A 312 -0.25 -4.31 16.61
N ALA A 313 0.10 -3.51 17.63
CA ALA A 313 1.05 -2.42 17.44
C ALA A 313 2.47 -3.00 17.28
N TRP A 314 3.29 -2.34 16.46
CA TRP A 314 4.72 -2.61 16.43
C TRP A 314 5.58 -1.34 16.41
N LEU A 315 6.82 -1.47 16.88
CA LEU A 315 7.85 -0.44 16.90
C LEU A 315 9.21 -1.08 16.65
N ALA A 316 9.97 -0.54 15.70
CA ALA A 316 11.31 -1.01 15.37
C ALA A 316 12.31 0.12 15.23
N LYS A 317 13.55 -0.15 15.65
CA LYS A 317 14.70 0.75 15.50
C LYS A 317 15.71 0.14 14.55
N TYR A 318 16.20 0.95 13.63
CA TYR A 318 17.21 0.60 12.65
C TYR A 318 18.39 1.57 12.69
N ASP A 319 19.57 1.10 12.32
CA ASP A 319 20.70 2.00 12.09
C ASP A 319 20.58 2.75 10.75
N ASN A 320 21.46 3.73 10.55
CA ASN A 320 21.50 4.57 9.34
C ASN A 320 21.72 3.81 8.02
N ASN A 321 22.13 2.53 8.09
CA ASN A 321 22.36 1.65 6.95
C ASN A 321 21.20 0.66 6.73
N GLY A 322 20.12 0.77 7.50
CA GLY A 322 18.96 -0.12 7.38
C GLY A 322 19.10 -1.46 8.12
N ASN A 323 20.08 -1.61 9.02
CA ASN A 323 20.17 -2.82 9.85
C ASN A 323 19.24 -2.71 11.05
N LEU A 324 18.44 -3.75 11.29
CA LEU A 324 17.57 -3.83 12.46
C LEU A 324 18.41 -3.90 13.74
N LEU A 325 18.19 -2.96 14.65
CA LEU A 325 18.82 -2.96 15.98
C LEU A 325 17.94 -3.71 16.99
N TRP A 326 16.63 -3.43 16.97
CA TRP A 326 15.62 -4.18 17.72
C TRP A 326 14.22 -3.90 17.15
N GLY A 327 13.30 -4.85 17.33
CA GLY A 327 11.89 -4.72 16.99
C GLY A 327 11.00 -5.21 18.13
N LYS A 328 9.80 -4.63 18.24
CA LYS A 328 8.78 -4.94 19.24
C LYS A 328 7.44 -5.04 18.55
N GLN A 329 6.67 -6.04 18.94
CA GLN A 329 5.26 -6.19 18.62
C GLN A 329 4.52 -6.45 19.92
N PHE A 330 3.40 -5.75 20.12
CA PHE A 330 2.72 -5.73 21.41
C PHE A 330 1.25 -5.34 21.30
N GLN A 331 0.45 -5.87 22.22
CA GLN A 331 -0.91 -5.42 22.49
C GLN A 331 -0.87 -4.22 23.45
N ALA A 332 -1.14 -3.02 22.96
CA ALA A 332 -1.04 -1.78 23.75
C ALA A 332 -2.12 -1.69 24.85
N ASP A 333 -3.39 -1.81 24.50
CA ASP A 333 -4.50 -2.04 25.42
C ASP A 333 -4.82 -3.54 25.47
N LEU A 334 -4.56 -4.16 26.61
CA LEU A 334 -4.75 -5.60 26.86
C LEU A 334 -6.21 -6.07 26.70
N THR A 335 -7.17 -5.14 26.61
CA THR A 335 -8.59 -5.44 26.41
C THR A 335 -9.06 -5.21 24.98
N ALA A 336 -8.27 -4.53 24.16
CA ALA A 336 -8.59 -4.21 22.78
C ALA A 336 -8.28 -5.37 21.84
N PHE A 337 -9.17 -5.59 20.87
CA PHE A 337 -9.01 -6.61 19.84
C PHE A 337 -8.15 -6.11 18.66
N SER A 338 -7.98 -4.80 18.50
CA SER A 338 -7.06 -4.15 17.55
C SER A 338 -6.32 -2.98 18.21
N ASN A 339 -5.03 -2.83 17.91
CA ASN A 339 -4.13 -1.85 18.54
C ASN A 339 -3.21 -1.14 17.53
N PRO A 340 -3.71 -0.37 16.56
CA PRO A 340 -2.84 0.32 15.60
C PRO A 340 -2.02 1.44 16.28
N ALA A 341 -0.82 1.67 15.76
CA ALA A 341 0.06 2.78 16.15
C ALA A 341 0.19 3.79 15.00
N PHE A 342 0.09 5.09 15.29
CA PHE A 342 0.02 6.14 14.26
C PHE A 342 1.04 7.28 14.45
N GLY A 343 1.24 7.77 15.68
CA GLY A 343 2.16 8.87 15.98
C GLY A 343 3.48 8.37 16.57
N LEU A 344 4.61 8.94 16.12
CA LEU A 344 5.96 8.54 16.55
C LEU A 344 6.91 9.73 16.58
N ASP A 345 7.62 9.92 17.70
CA ASP A 345 8.65 10.94 17.82
C ASP A 345 9.79 10.49 18.76
N VAL A 346 10.96 11.13 18.66
CA VAL A 346 12.16 10.75 19.41
C VAL A 346 12.88 11.98 19.98
N ASP A 347 13.25 11.91 21.26
CA ASP A 347 13.99 13.01 21.89
C ASP A 347 15.52 12.96 21.62
N GLU A 348 16.22 14.01 22.02
CA GLU A 348 17.68 14.10 21.88
C GLU A 348 18.46 13.02 22.65
N GLN A 349 17.83 12.38 23.65
CA GLN A 349 18.41 11.27 24.42
C GLN A 349 18.13 9.91 23.77
N GLY A 350 17.30 9.86 22.73
CA GLY A 350 16.86 8.65 22.04
C GLY A 350 15.72 7.92 22.75
N ASN A 351 14.98 8.58 23.65
CA ASN A 351 13.71 8.04 24.14
C ASN A 351 12.65 8.22 23.06
N ILE A 352 11.83 7.19 22.88
CA ILE A 352 10.84 7.10 21.82
C ILE A 352 9.45 7.30 22.42
N TYR A 353 8.61 8.04 21.73
CA TYR A 353 7.25 8.35 22.13
C TYR A 353 6.31 7.90 21.02
N LEU A 354 5.28 7.14 21.39
CA LEU A 354 4.38 6.48 20.46
C LEU A 354 2.94 6.69 20.89
N SER A 355 2.04 6.93 19.94
CA SER A 355 0.59 6.94 20.16
C SER A 355 -0.15 6.02 19.20
N GLY A 356 -1.36 5.66 19.57
CA GLY A 356 -2.26 4.85 18.75
C GLY A 356 -3.62 4.66 19.39
N LEU A 357 -4.36 3.68 18.88
CA LEU A 357 -5.73 3.38 19.30
C LEU A 357 -5.83 2.01 19.95
N GLY A 358 -6.71 1.86 20.93
CA GLY A 358 -7.20 0.57 21.41
C GLY A 358 -8.67 0.43 21.06
N ILE A 359 -8.98 -0.46 20.10
CA ILE A 359 -10.35 -0.71 19.63
C ILE A 359 -10.91 -1.93 20.36
N LYS A 360 -12.04 -1.75 21.05
CA LYS A 360 -12.69 -2.80 21.86
C LYS A 360 -14.20 -2.78 21.72
N ASN A 361 -14.85 -3.85 22.18
CA ASN A 361 -16.32 -3.92 22.17
C ASN A 361 -16.91 -2.87 23.12
N ASN A 362 -17.95 -2.18 22.66
CA ASN A 362 -18.73 -1.28 23.50
C ASN A 362 -19.73 -2.07 24.36
N GLU A 363 -19.62 -1.97 25.68
CA GLU A 363 -20.51 -2.67 26.61
C GLU A 363 -21.87 -1.94 26.84
N ARG A 364 -22.08 -0.76 26.22
CA ARG A 364 -23.24 0.11 26.45
C ARG A 364 -24.20 0.12 25.26
N THR A 365 -25.45 -0.30 25.50
CA THR A 365 -26.52 -0.34 24.47
C THR A 365 -27.51 0.83 24.54
N ASP A 366 -27.31 1.78 25.46
CA ASP A 366 -28.32 2.80 25.80
C ASP A 366 -28.22 4.10 24.98
N ILE A 367 -27.05 4.40 24.39
CA ILE A 367 -26.81 5.63 23.61
C ILE A 367 -25.96 5.27 22.39
N PHE A 368 -26.59 5.31 21.21
CA PHE A 368 -26.05 5.01 19.86
C PHE A 368 -25.59 3.58 19.55
N SER A 369 -25.43 2.68 20.55
CA SER A 369 -25.18 1.24 20.35
C SER A 369 -24.04 0.90 19.36
N PHE A 370 -23.07 1.80 19.14
CA PHE A 370 -21.88 1.47 18.35
C PHE A 370 -21.25 0.21 18.94
N ALA A 371 -20.95 -0.78 18.10
CA ALA A 371 -20.44 -2.06 18.58
C ALA A 371 -19.04 -1.94 19.21
N VAL A 372 -18.35 -0.83 18.95
CA VAL A 372 -16.96 -0.60 19.33
C VAL A 372 -16.76 0.73 20.07
N GLN A 373 -15.69 0.79 20.85
CA GLN A 373 -15.18 1.94 21.57
C GLN A 373 -13.68 2.05 21.26
N ASP A 374 -13.23 3.26 20.98
CA ASP A 374 -11.86 3.55 20.59
C ASP A 374 -11.25 4.49 21.62
N ASP A 375 -10.18 4.04 22.27
CA ASP A 375 -9.42 4.87 23.22
C ASP A 375 -8.03 5.14 22.68
N THR A 376 -7.57 6.38 22.80
CA THR A 376 -6.18 6.74 22.48
C THR A 376 -5.23 6.27 23.59
N TRP A 377 -4.07 5.75 23.21
CA TRP A 377 -2.97 5.51 24.15
C TRP A 377 -1.72 6.26 23.74
N VAL A 378 -0.88 6.56 24.74
CA VAL A 378 0.44 7.18 24.59
C VAL A 378 1.43 6.39 25.43
N THR A 379 2.58 6.05 24.86
CA THR A 379 3.61 5.30 25.57
C THR A 379 5.00 5.81 25.26
N GLN A 380 5.91 5.68 26.23
CA GLN A 380 7.31 6.03 26.08
C GLN A 380 8.17 4.78 26.17
N PHE A 381 9.19 4.67 25.34
CA PHE A 381 10.25 3.67 25.42
C PHE A 381 11.62 4.35 25.60
N ASP A 382 12.55 3.70 26.28
CA ASP A 382 13.95 4.11 26.20
C ASP A 382 14.62 3.64 24.90
N SER A 383 15.84 4.12 24.64
CA SER A 383 16.59 3.82 23.41
C SER A 383 16.89 2.34 23.15
N ASN A 384 16.68 1.46 24.14
CA ASN A 384 16.82 0.01 24.03
C ASN A 384 15.46 -0.70 23.86
N GLY A 385 14.37 0.03 23.69
CA GLY A 385 13.02 -0.49 23.51
C GLY A 385 12.37 -0.98 24.80
N ASN A 386 12.79 -0.50 25.98
CA ASN A 386 12.08 -0.81 27.23
C ASN A 386 11.00 0.24 27.51
N GLN A 387 9.76 -0.20 27.69
CA GLN A 387 8.64 0.68 28.02
C GLN A 387 8.85 1.37 29.38
N LYS A 388 8.63 2.68 29.41
CA LYS A 388 8.79 3.55 30.59
C LYS A 388 7.46 3.98 31.19
N SER A 389 6.50 4.30 30.33
CA SER A 389 5.18 4.81 30.72
C SER A 389 4.14 4.39 29.70
N PHE A 390 2.89 4.36 30.15
CA PHE A 390 1.71 4.12 29.34
C PHE A 390 0.57 4.97 29.90
N THR A 391 -0.12 5.69 29.03
CA THR A 391 -1.19 6.63 29.36
C THR A 391 -2.34 6.38 28.42
N LEU A 392 -3.51 6.06 28.97
CA LEU A 392 -4.75 5.98 28.19
C LEU A 392 -5.46 7.34 28.25
N ILE A 393 -5.94 7.80 27.12
CA ILE A 393 -6.74 9.01 26.92
C ILE A 393 -7.98 8.58 26.15
N GLY A 394 -9.12 8.59 26.83
CA GLY A 394 -10.36 8.17 26.23
C GLY A 394 -11.52 8.48 27.15
N SER A 395 -12.69 8.57 26.55
CA SER A 395 -13.97 8.70 27.23
C SER A 395 -14.74 7.40 27.07
N TYR A 396 -16.05 7.41 27.36
CA TYR A 396 -16.91 6.27 27.05
C TYR A 396 -17.32 6.22 25.56
N TYR A 397 -16.85 7.19 24.78
CA TYR A 397 -17.17 7.36 23.37
C TYR A 397 -15.98 6.99 22.50
N PHE A 398 -16.08 7.37 21.24
CA PHE A 398 -15.10 7.17 20.20
C PHE A 398 -14.07 8.31 20.27
N ASP A 399 -12.82 8.01 20.64
CA ASP A 399 -11.74 8.97 20.89
C ASP A 399 -10.45 8.56 20.14
N GLU A 400 -10.31 9.04 18.90
CA GLU A 400 -9.19 8.66 18.04
C GLU A 400 -8.03 9.66 18.08
N SER A 401 -6.82 9.19 17.72
CA SER A 401 -5.62 9.98 17.50
C SER A 401 -4.75 9.38 16.40
N TYR A 402 -4.09 10.27 15.65
CA TYR A 402 -3.36 9.90 14.43
C TYR A 402 -1.93 10.45 14.39
N ASP A 403 -1.57 11.33 15.32
CA ASP A 403 -0.23 11.91 15.37
C ASP A 403 0.21 12.31 16.78
N LEU A 404 1.53 12.43 16.94
CA LEU A 404 2.20 12.75 18.19
C LEU A 404 3.44 13.58 17.92
N ALA A 405 3.63 14.62 18.74
CA ALA A 405 4.86 15.41 18.77
C ALA A 405 5.36 15.61 20.21
N ILE A 406 6.66 15.79 20.39
CA ILE A 406 7.25 16.14 21.68
C ILE A 406 7.74 17.58 21.72
N ASP A 407 7.72 18.18 22.92
CA ASP A 407 8.47 19.41 23.16
C ASP A 407 9.89 19.12 23.69
N ARG A 408 10.70 20.18 23.80
CA ARG A 408 12.08 20.07 24.29
C ARG A 408 12.22 19.69 25.76
N ASN A 409 11.12 19.68 26.50
CA ASN A 409 11.10 19.22 27.89
C ASN A 409 10.68 17.74 27.98
N GLY A 410 10.37 17.08 26.86
CA GLY A 410 9.89 15.70 26.80
C GLY A 410 8.42 15.55 27.16
N ASN A 411 7.62 16.62 27.10
CA ASN A 411 6.16 16.48 27.13
C ASN A 411 5.66 16.07 25.74
N THR A 412 4.62 15.26 25.73
CA THR A 412 4.02 14.72 24.51
C THR A 412 2.69 15.42 24.23
N TYR A 413 2.44 15.68 22.96
CA TYR A 413 1.21 16.27 22.45
C TYR A 413 0.58 15.32 21.45
N VAL A 414 -0.69 15.00 21.64
CA VAL A 414 -1.43 14.05 20.80
C VAL A 414 -2.72 14.71 20.37
N THR A 415 -3.09 14.51 19.11
CA THR A 415 -4.24 15.13 18.48
C THR A 415 -5.10 14.10 17.77
N GLY A 416 -6.38 14.44 17.62
CA GLY A 416 -7.34 13.64 16.90
C GLY A 416 -8.74 14.23 16.99
N TRP A 417 -9.75 13.36 16.96
CA TRP A 417 -11.15 13.76 17.08
C TRP A 417 -11.92 12.79 17.97
N SER A 418 -13.08 13.25 18.41
CA SER A 418 -13.98 12.45 19.22
C SER A 418 -15.43 12.69 18.84
N GLN A 419 -16.24 11.64 18.89
CA GLN A 419 -17.69 11.81 18.93
C GLN A 419 -18.16 12.10 20.34
N GLY A 420 -18.60 13.34 20.60
CA GLY A 420 -18.92 13.76 21.97
C GLY A 420 -17.68 14.17 22.73
N LEU A 421 -17.73 14.17 24.07
CA LEU A 421 -16.70 14.82 24.89
C LEU A 421 -15.61 13.85 25.36
N VAL A 422 -14.34 14.15 25.01
CA VAL A 422 -13.15 13.50 25.59
C VAL A 422 -13.07 13.76 27.11
N GLN A 423 -13.64 14.88 27.57
CA GLN A 423 -13.78 15.21 28.99
C GLN A 423 -15.20 15.71 29.32
N GLU A 424 -15.88 15.06 30.26
CA GLU A 424 -17.32 15.21 30.62
C GLU A 424 -17.82 16.62 31.05
N SER A 425 -17.04 17.70 30.94
CA SER A 425 -17.35 18.95 31.68
C SER A 425 -18.11 20.05 30.93
N ASP A 426 -18.46 19.89 29.65
CA ASP A 426 -19.30 20.88 28.93
C ASP A 426 -20.68 20.35 28.52
N PRO A 427 -21.68 20.36 29.43
CA PRO A 427 -23.05 19.96 29.13
C PRO A 427 -23.79 20.91 28.16
N SER A 428 -23.14 21.98 27.68
CA SER A 428 -23.70 22.88 26.66
C SER A 428 -23.37 22.46 25.23
N ARG A 429 -22.39 21.56 25.03
CA ARG A 429 -22.11 20.96 23.73
C ARG A 429 -23.14 19.88 23.42
N GLN A 430 -23.63 19.88 22.18
CA GLN A 430 -24.52 18.83 21.70
C GLN A 430 -23.72 17.52 21.61
N LEU A 431 -24.23 16.46 22.24
CA LEU A 431 -23.76 15.09 21.95
C LEU A 431 -24.12 14.79 20.49
N LEU A 432 -23.19 14.16 19.73
CA LEU A 432 -23.26 13.78 18.30
C LEU A 432 -22.38 14.57 17.30
N LYS A 433 -21.41 15.36 17.76
CA LYS A 433 -20.43 15.98 16.86
C LYS A 433 -19.07 15.29 16.92
N TYR A 434 -18.43 15.19 15.76
CA TYR A 434 -16.99 15.00 15.68
C TYR A 434 -16.32 16.35 15.89
N ASP A 435 -15.70 16.48 17.05
CA ASP A 435 -14.92 17.65 17.43
C ASP A 435 -13.45 17.25 17.51
N ALA A 436 -12.57 18.11 16.99
CA ALA A 436 -11.13 17.96 17.15
C ALA A 436 -10.71 18.13 18.62
N TRP A 437 -9.65 17.45 19.01
CA TRP A 437 -9.05 17.59 20.34
C TRP A 437 -7.53 17.52 20.31
N LEU A 438 -6.92 18.15 21.31
CA LEU A 438 -5.48 18.16 21.57
C LEU A 438 -5.24 17.88 23.05
N ALA A 439 -4.38 16.92 23.37
CA ALA A 439 -3.97 16.64 24.75
C ALA A 439 -2.48 16.85 24.95
N LYS A 440 -2.11 17.21 26.19
CA LYS A 440 -0.73 17.19 26.67
C LYS A 440 -0.56 16.07 27.69
N VAL A 441 0.40 15.18 27.45
CA VAL A 441 0.92 14.23 28.43
C VAL A 441 2.26 14.74 28.94
N ASP A 442 2.39 14.89 30.26
CA ASP A 442 3.62 15.37 30.86
C ASP A 442 4.70 14.28 30.93
N THR A 443 5.92 14.69 31.29
CA THR A 443 7.07 13.79 31.46
C THR A 443 6.87 12.66 32.50
N SER A 444 5.83 12.72 33.33
CA SER A 444 5.47 11.65 34.27
C SER A 444 4.48 10.63 33.68
N GLY A 445 4.06 10.83 32.43
CA GLY A 445 3.04 10.00 31.77
C GLY A 445 1.63 10.32 32.25
N GLN A 446 1.37 11.54 32.72
CA GLN A 446 0.03 11.96 33.15
C GLN A 446 -0.54 13.00 32.19
N VAL A 447 -1.85 12.92 31.94
CA VAL A 447 -2.55 13.94 31.14
C VAL A 447 -2.58 15.24 31.93
N ALA A 448 -1.86 16.25 31.43
CA ALA A 448 -1.79 17.57 32.05
C ALA A 448 -3.02 18.42 31.72
N TRP A 449 -3.47 18.37 30.46
CA TRP A 449 -4.68 19.04 29.99
C TRP A 449 -5.17 18.42 28.68
N ILE A 450 -6.46 18.61 28.39
CA ILE A 450 -7.10 18.30 27.10
C ILE A 450 -7.86 19.54 26.65
N GLN A 451 -7.72 19.88 25.38
CA GLN A 451 -8.44 20.95 24.72
C GLN A 451 -9.27 20.37 23.59
N GLN A 452 -10.59 20.41 23.73
CA GLN A 452 -11.52 20.01 22.68
C GLN A 452 -12.15 21.24 22.03
N PHE A 453 -12.26 21.25 20.71
CA PHE A 453 -12.72 22.39 19.93
C PHE A 453 -13.38 21.94 18.64
N GLY A 454 -14.28 22.78 18.13
CA GLY A 454 -15.12 22.44 16.98
C GLY A 454 -15.83 23.69 16.47
N SER A 455 -16.41 23.55 15.28
CA SER A 455 -17.05 24.60 14.52
C SER A 455 -18.34 25.08 15.16
N GLN A 456 -18.59 26.39 15.05
CA GLN A 456 -19.76 27.01 15.70
C GLN A 456 -21.09 26.63 15.01
N ASN A 457 -21.03 26.38 13.71
CA ASN A 457 -22.17 26.07 12.85
C ASN A 457 -22.51 24.57 12.77
N GLN A 458 -21.95 23.74 13.67
CA GLN A 458 -22.21 22.30 13.71
C GLN A 458 -21.63 21.50 12.53
N GLY A 459 -20.54 21.98 11.93
CA GLY A 459 -19.71 21.14 11.07
C GLY A 459 -18.98 20.06 11.86
N ILE A 460 -18.34 19.19 11.10
CA ILE A 460 -17.53 18.06 11.52
C ILE A 460 -16.07 18.54 11.47
N ASP A 461 -15.29 18.28 12.52
CA ASP A 461 -13.94 18.83 12.68
C ASP A 461 -12.93 17.71 13.00
N TYR A 462 -12.03 17.44 12.05
CA TYR A 462 -10.96 16.45 12.21
C TYR A 462 -9.63 17.09 12.46
N SER A 463 -8.80 16.43 13.26
CA SER A 463 -7.39 16.77 13.40
C SER A 463 -6.50 15.57 13.07
N TRP A 464 -5.52 15.79 12.20
CA TRP A 464 -4.66 14.73 11.71
C TRP A 464 -3.20 14.85 12.12
N GLY A 465 -2.69 16.08 12.31
CA GLY A 465 -1.25 16.31 12.52
C GLY A 465 -0.97 17.32 13.62
N VAL A 466 0.10 17.07 14.37
CA VAL A 466 0.60 17.93 15.44
C VAL A 466 2.11 18.11 15.35
N ALA A 467 2.60 19.34 15.53
CA ALA A 467 4.02 19.64 15.59
C ALA A 467 4.33 20.67 16.69
N THR A 468 5.57 20.67 17.19
CA THR A 468 6.03 21.69 18.15
C THR A 468 7.11 22.57 17.57
N ASP A 469 7.22 23.81 18.06
CA ASP A 469 8.31 24.72 17.69
C ASP A 469 9.39 24.86 18.75
N SER A 470 10.39 25.68 18.44
CA SER A 470 11.52 25.94 19.34
C SER A 470 11.14 26.60 20.67
N GLN A 471 9.93 27.13 20.79
CA GLN A 471 9.40 27.77 21.99
C GLN A 471 8.37 26.88 22.70
N ASN A 472 8.25 25.62 22.26
CA ASN A 472 7.27 24.63 22.71
C ASN A 472 5.81 25.03 22.41
N ASN A 473 5.58 25.96 21.48
CA ASN A 473 4.23 26.16 20.98
C ASN A 473 3.83 24.95 20.13
N ILE A 474 2.54 24.67 20.13
CA ILE A 474 1.97 23.51 19.44
C ILE A 474 1.20 24.01 18.23
N TYR A 475 1.39 23.34 17.10
CA TYR A 475 0.63 23.56 15.87
C TYR A 475 -0.17 22.31 15.58
N VAL A 476 -1.43 22.50 15.25
CA VAL A 476 -2.36 21.42 14.95
C VAL A 476 -3.06 21.72 13.65
N LYS A 477 -3.19 20.73 12.79
CA LYS A 477 -3.94 20.84 11.54
C LYS A 477 -5.02 19.78 11.42
N GLY A 478 -5.91 20.03 10.47
CA GLY A 478 -6.91 19.09 10.03
C GLY A 478 -7.84 19.75 9.01
N TRP A 479 -9.04 19.23 8.88
CA TRP A 479 -10.06 19.76 7.98
C TRP A 479 -11.42 19.85 8.67
N THR A 480 -12.33 20.65 8.12
CA THR A 480 -13.66 20.91 8.70
C THR A 480 -14.73 21.10 7.63
N THR A 481 -15.95 20.63 7.88
CA THR A 481 -17.16 21.02 7.10
C THR A 481 -17.83 22.29 7.65
N GLY A 482 -17.26 22.89 8.70
CA GLY A 482 -17.83 24.01 9.44
C GLY A 482 -16.96 25.26 9.50
N ASP A 483 -17.41 26.20 10.32
CA ASP A 483 -16.75 27.48 10.61
C ASP A 483 -15.91 27.35 11.89
N LEU A 484 -14.64 26.93 11.76
CA LEU A 484 -13.72 26.73 12.89
C LEU A 484 -12.72 27.90 13.04
N GLY A 485 -12.11 28.31 11.93
CA GLY A 485 -11.12 29.40 11.89
C GLY A 485 -11.40 30.47 10.85
N GLY A 486 -12.53 30.32 10.15
CA GLY A 486 -13.01 31.16 9.05
C GLY A 486 -14.42 30.76 8.69
N THR A 487 -14.88 31.19 7.52
CA THR A 487 -16.14 30.71 6.93
C THR A 487 -15.80 29.58 5.98
N ASN A 488 -16.50 28.45 6.10
CA ASN A 488 -16.37 27.34 5.17
C ASN A 488 -16.73 27.78 3.74
N GLN A 489 -15.85 27.51 2.78
CA GLN A 489 -16.06 27.89 1.38
C GLN A 489 -16.63 26.80 0.48
N GLY A 490 -16.58 25.54 0.91
CA GLY A 490 -16.87 24.35 0.09
C GLY A 490 -17.45 23.18 0.90
N SER A 491 -17.05 21.96 0.55
CA SER A 491 -17.39 20.77 1.34
C SER A 491 -16.47 20.70 2.56
N TYR A 492 -15.15 20.69 2.32
CA TYR A 492 -14.11 20.69 3.35
C TYR A 492 -13.16 21.85 3.16
N ASP A 493 -12.80 22.46 4.29
CA ASP A 493 -11.68 23.40 4.35
C ASP A 493 -10.63 22.89 5.32
N VAL A 494 -9.37 23.11 4.95
CA VAL A 494 -8.21 22.88 5.81
C VAL A 494 -8.17 23.94 6.90
N TRP A 495 -7.81 23.54 8.11
CA TRP A 495 -7.52 24.46 9.21
C TRP A 495 -6.15 24.23 9.85
N LEU A 496 -5.58 25.30 10.40
CA LEU A 496 -4.33 25.30 11.15
C LEU A 496 -4.51 26.15 12.41
N ALA A 497 -4.18 25.59 13.57
CA ALA A 497 -4.24 26.26 14.86
C ALA A 497 -2.89 26.28 15.56
N LYS A 498 -2.67 27.28 16.41
CA LYS A 498 -1.53 27.39 17.31
C LYS A 498 -1.97 27.46 18.75
N TYR A 499 -1.32 26.71 19.62
CA TYR A 499 -1.54 26.70 21.07
C TYR A 499 -0.24 27.01 21.81
N SER A 500 -0.37 27.66 22.96
CA SER A 500 0.73 27.80 23.93
C SER A 500 0.98 26.45 24.65
N PRO A 501 2.15 26.26 25.29
CA PRO A 501 2.43 25.07 26.12
C PRO A 501 1.38 24.75 27.21
N ASP A 502 0.64 25.77 27.65
CA ASP A 502 -0.41 25.70 28.67
C ASP A 502 -1.80 25.40 28.11
N GLY A 503 -1.92 25.10 26.80
CA GLY A 503 -3.20 24.72 26.16
C GLY A 503 -4.05 25.90 25.68
N ASN A 504 -3.59 27.14 25.80
CA ASN A 504 -4.35 28.30 25.30
C ASN A 504 -4.19 28.48 23.78
N GLN A 505 -5.30 28.44 23.04
CA GLN A 505 -5.35 28.75 21.61
C GLN A 505 -4.90 30.20 21.36
N GLN A 506 -3.83 30.37 20.59
CA GLN A 506 -3.29 31.67 20.19
C GLN A 506 -3.97 32.19 18.92
N TRP A 507 -4.16 31.32 17.95
CA TRP A 507 -4.88 31.61 16.70
C TRP A 507 -5.33 30.32 16.01
N VAL A 508 -6.31 30.46 15.13
CA VAL A 508 -6.74 29.44 14.16
C VAL A 508 -6.92 30.11 12.80
N ARG A 509 -6.66 29.38 11.73
CA ARG A 509 -6.82 29.76 10.33
C ARG A 509 -7.58 28.66 9.62
N GLN A 510 -8.38 29.02 8.64
CA GLN A 510 -9.11 28.10 7.79
C GLN A 510 -8.99 28.60 6.35
N PHE A 511 -8.80 27.68 5.40
CA PHE A 511 -8.66 27.97 3.98
C PHE A 511 -9.10 26.77 3.13
N GLY A 512 -9.62 27.08 1.94
CA GLY A 512 -10.10 26.09 0.98
C GLY A 512 -10.76 26.81 -0.21
N THR A 513 -11.29 26.01 -1.11
CA THR A 513 -12.02 26.39 -2.32
C THR A 513 -13.51 26.10 -2.12
N SER A 514 -14.28 26.02 -3.21
CA SER A 514 -15.69 25.60 -3.14
C SER A 514 -15.89 24.09 -3.18
N GLY A 515 -14.81 23.33 -3.37
CA GLY A 515 -14.82 21.87 -3.42
C GLY A 515 -14.33 21.25 -2.12
N ASP A 516 -13.58 20.16 -2.26
CA ASP A 516 -12.98 19.43 -1.16
C ASP A 516 -11.52 19.85 -1.03
N ASP A 517 -11.17 20.41 0.12
CA ASP A 517 -9.81 20.80 0.46
C ASP A 517 -9.46 20.13 1.79
N GLY A 518 -8.73 19.03 1.70
CA GLY A 518 -8.48 18.13 2.81
C GLY A 518 -7.02 17.90 3.09
N CYS A 519 -6.78 17.12 4.14
CA CYS A 519 -5.49 16.52 4.41
C CYS A 519 -5.71 15.08 4.84
N TYR A 520 -4.74 14.23 4.51
CA TYR A 520 -4.72 12.83 4.83
C TYR A 520 -3.47 12.59 5.69
N VAL A 521 -3.60 11.94 6.85
CA VAL A 521 -2.49 11.72 7.80
C VAL A 521 -1.80 13.02 8.28
N LYS A 522 -0.58 12.93 8.85
CA LYS A 522 0.09 13.95 9.66
C LYS A 522 0.30 15.26 8.92
N GLY A 523 1.12 15.29 7.87
CA GLY A 523 1.28 16.40 6.94
C GLY A 523 1.57 17.76 7.56
N ILE A 524 2.35 17.83 8.65
CA ILE A 524 2.80 19.07 9.29
C ILE A 524 4.26 18.99 9.77
N ALA A 525 5.06 20.01 9.44
CA ALA A 525 6.41 20.18 9.98
C ALA A 525 6.72 21.64 10.34
N VAL A 526 7.69 21.83 11.24
CA VAL A 526 8.13 23.16 11.69
C VAL A 526 9.65 23.25 11.59
N ASP A 527 10.17 24.28 10.90
CA ASP A 527 11.61 24.50 10.82
C ASP A 527 12.19 25.22 12.05
N SER A 528 13.53 25.33 12.07
CA SER A 528 14.27 26.04 13.12
C SER A 528 13.95 27.55 13.23
N ASN A 529 13.33 28.16 12.22
CA ASN A 529 12.85 29.55 12.23
C ASN A 529 11.37 29.65 12.68
N ASN A 530 10.75 28.54 13.06
CA ASN A 530 9.34 28.40 13.41
C ASN A 530 8.38 28.72 12.23
N ASN A 531 8.83 28.47 11.00
CA ASN A 531 7.94 28.41 9.85
C ASN A 531 7.25 27.04 9.84
N ILE A 532 5.96 27.04 9.51
CA ILE A 532 5.14 25.83 9.44
C ILE A 532 4.98 25.43 7.98
N TYR A 533 5.00 24.13 7.72
CA TYR A 533 4.77 23.52 6.42
C TYR A 533 3.63 22.52 6.53
N LEU A 534 2.75 22.51 5.54
CA LEU A 534 1.58 21.65 5.46
C LEU A 534 1.48 21.03 4.08
N THR A 535 0.96 19.81 4.00
CA THR A 535 0.53 19.18 2.74
C THR A 535 -0.92 18.68 2.81
N GLY A 536 -1.53 18.41 1.66
CA GLY A 536 -2.84 17.80 1.54
C GLY A 536 -3.28 17.63 0.09
N TYR A 537 -4.59 17.63 -0.14
CA TYR A 537 -5.22 17.45 -1.45
C TYR A 537 -6.35 18.46 -1.70
N THR A 538 -6.69 18.68 -2.98
CA THR A 538 -7.78 19.55 -3.40
C THR A 538 -8.37 19.09 -4.75
N ASN A 539 -9.69 19.13 -4.90
CA ASN A 539 -10.34 19.03 -6.23
C ASN A 539 -10.60 20.42 -6.87
N GLY A 540 -10.04 21.48 -6.26
CA GLY A 540 -10.20 22.87 -6.68
C GLY A 540 -8.87 23.58 -6.99
N ASN A 541 -8.98 24.86 -7.36
CA ASN A 541 -7.81 25.70 -7.64
C ASN A 541 -7.27 26.35 -6.34
N LEU A 542 -6.50 25.59 -5.55
CA LEU A 542 -5.93 26.00 -4.27
C LEU A 542 -4.46 26.43 -4.39
N GLY A 543 -4.24 27.58 -5.02
CA GLY A 543 -2.87 28.12 -5.23
C GLY A 543 -2.21 27.64 -6.52
N GLY A 544 -2.86 26.74 -7.27
CA GLY A 544 -2.54 26.39 -8.65
C GLY A 544 -3.81 26.12 -9.47
N VAL A 545 -3.65 25.41 -10.58
CA VAL A 545 -4.76 24.91 -11.41
C VAL A 545 -4.88 23.43 -11.14
N ASN A 546 -6.07 22.98 -10.76
CA ASN A 546 -6.39 21.56 -10.62
C ASN A 546 -6.26 20.87 -11.98
N ALA A 547 -5.47 19.79 -12.02
CA ALA A 547 -5.11 19.08 -13.23
C ALA A 547 -5.96 17.81 -13.44
N GLY A 548 -6.45 17.22 -12.35
CA GLY A 548 -7.22 15.97 -12.36
C GLY A 548 -8.31 15.91 -11.29
N ASP A 549 -8.64 14.71 -10.84
CA ASP A 549 -9.69 14.49 -9.83
C ASP A 549 -9.33 15.19 -8.50
N PHE A 550 -8.12 14.97 -8.03
CA PHE A 550 -7.55 15.64 -6.86
C PHE A 550 -6.07 15.93 -7.11
N ASP A 551 -5.63 17.14 -6.79
CA ASP A 551 -4.23 17.53 -6.84
C ASP A 551 -3.66 17.67 -5.44
N SER A 552 -2.38 17.35 -5.28
CA SER A 552 -1.66 17.63 -4.04
C SER A 552 -1.29 19.11 -3.94
N TRP A 553 -1.19 19.62 -2.71
CA TRP A 553 -0.68 20.95 -2.44
C TRP A 553 0.26 20.97 -1.24
N VAL A 554 1.22 21.90 -1.24
CA VAL A 554 2.11 22.20 -0.12
C VAL A 554 2.02 23.69 0.19
N ALA A 555 1.90 24.05 1.47
CA ALA A 555 1.80 25.43 1.91
C ALA A 555 2.79 25.74 3.04
N SER A 556 3.21 27.01 3.13
CA SER A 556 4.02 27.51 4.24
C SER A 556 3.35 28.67 4.96
N TYR A 557 3.48 28.69 6.28
CA TYR A 557 3.00 29.75 7.16
C TYR A 557 4.13 30.24 8.05
N ASP A 558 4.07 31.50 8.46
CA ASP A 558 4.89 32.01 9.56
C ASP A 558 4.27 31.64 10.93
N SER A 559 5.04 31.82 12.01
CA SER A 559 4.59 31.56 13.39
C SER A 559 3.39 32.40 13.88
N ASN A 560 2.98 33.42 13.13
CA ASN A 560 1.79 34.24 13.38
C ASN A 560 0.56 33.77 12.57
N GLY A 561 0.70 32.70 11.78
CA GLY A 561 -0.36 32.14 10.95
C GLY A 561 -0.61 32.95 9.69
N ASN A 562 0.38 33.68 9.16
CA ASN A 562 0.29 34.29 7.82
C ASN A 562 0.82 33.30 6.78
N GLN A 563 0.03 33.02 5.73
CA GLN A 563 0.48 32.19 4.62
C GLN A 563 1.60 32.92 3.85
N ARG A 564 2.74 32.25 3.68
CA ARG A 564 3.90 32.74 2.94
C ARG A 564 3.81 32.40 1.46
N TRP A 565 3.42 31.17 1.17
CA TRP A 565 3.20 30.63 -0.17
C TRP A 565 2.35 29.35 -0.08
N ILE A 566 1.75 28.98 -1.20
CA ILE A 566 1.08 27.69 -1.43
C ILE A 566 1.37 27.27 -2.87
N GLN A 567 1.64 25.98 -3.07
CA GLN A 567 1.98 25.38 -4.35
C GLN A 567 1.14 24.13 -4.53
N GLN A 568 0.36 24.09 -5.61
CA GLN A 568 -0.44 22.93 -6.01
C GLN A 568 0.22 22.25 -7.23
N PHE A 569 0.13 20.93 -7.28
CA PHE A 569 0.60 20.10 -8.39
C PHE A 569 -0.15 18.75 -8.41
N GLY A 570 -0.41 18.23 -9.59
CA GLY A 570 -1.07 16.95 -9.80
C GLY A 570 -0.91 16.46 -11.23
N SER A 571 -1.41 15.24 -11.44
CA SER A 571 -1.61 14.52 -12.69
C SER A 571 -3.03 14.76 -13.20
N ALA A 572 -3.47 13.97 -14.19
CA ALA A 572 -4.88 13.99 -14.62
C ALA A 572 -5.79 13.12 -13.74
N GLN A 573 -5.22 12.39 -12.78
CA GLN A 573 -5.91 11.46 -11.88
C GLN A 573 -5.76 11.96 -10.43
N LEU A 574 -6.02 11.10 -9.46
CA LEU A 574 -5.92 11.44 -8.04
C LEU A 574 -4.46 11.54 -7.59
N ASP A 575 -4.13 12.62 -6.86
CA ASP A 575 -2.83 12.87 -6.24
C ASP A 575 -3.01 13.41 -4.81
N TYR A 576 -2.68 12.61 -3.81
CA TYR A 576 -2.86 12.96 -2.39
C TYR A 576 -1.53 13.22 -1.72
N GLY A 577 -1.42 14.32 -0.97
CA GLY A 577 -0.29 14.58 -0.06
C GLY A 577 -0.55 14.02 1.34
N THR A 578 0.39 13.23 1.86
CA THR A 578 0.27 12.53 3.16
C THR A 578 1.14 13.12 4.24
N ASP A 579 2.42 13.40 3.95
CA ASP A 579 3.33 13.97 4.92
C ASP A 579 4.32 15.00 4.38
N VAL A 580 4.92 15.80 5.26
CA VAL A 580 5.91 16.83 4.93
C VAL A 580 7.01 16.92 5.99
N SER A 581 8.27 16.90 5.55
CA SER A 581 9.45 17.08 6.41
C SER A 581 10.34 18.21 5.90
N VAL A 582 11.18 18.78 6.78
CA VAL A 582 12.06 19.91 6.46
C VAL A 582 13.48 19.66 6.94
N ASP A 583 14.46 19.93 6.08
CA ASP A 583 15.87 19.80 6.40
C ASP A 583 16.49 21.11 6.92
N ASN A 584 17.69 21.01 7.47
CA ASN A 584 18.45 22.18 7.95
C ASN A 584 19.02 23.06 6.82
N ALA A 585 18.96 22.60 5.57
CA ALA A 585 19.41 23.34 4.39
C ALA A 585 18.30 24.20 3.76
N GLY A 586 17.07 24.14 4.28
CA GLY A 586 15.92 24.87 3.76
C GLY A 586 15.26 24.18 2.58
N ASN A 587 15.32 22.85 2.52
CA ASN A 587 14.52 22.02 1.62
C ASN A 587 13.36 21.39 2.39
N ILE A 588 12.23 21.30 1.71
CA ILE A 588 11.05 20.55 2.15
C ILE A 588 10.95 19.30 1.30
N PHE A 589 10.55 18.20 1.91
CA PHE A 589 10.17 16.97 1.23
C PHE A 589 8.71 16.69 1.57
N ALA A 590 7.85 16.67 0.58
CA ALA A 590 6.46 16.26 0.71
C ALA A 590 6.29 14.89 0.06
N THR A 591 5.50 14.02 0.66
CA THR A 591 5.22 12.68 0.16
C THR A 591 3.73 12.45 0.00
N GLY A 592 3.39 11.40 -0.72
CA GLY A 592 2.01 11.05 -0.98
C GLY A 592 1.87 9.83 -1.88
N PHE A 593 0.69 9.68 -2.47
CA PHE A 593 0.39 8.66 -3.46
C PHE A 593 -0.43 9.22 -4.62
N THR A 594 -0.41 8.53 -5.76
CA THR A 594 -1.03 8.95 -7.02
C THR A 594 -1.57 7.76 -7.80
N GLU A 595 -2.70 7.93 -8.49
CA GLU A 595 -3.22 6.98 -9.49
C GLU A 595 -2.67 7.26 -10.89
N GLY A 596 -1.93 8.35 -11.06
CA GLY A 596 -1.45 8.83 -12.35
C GLY A 596 0.06 8.89 -12.46
N SER A 597 0.53 9.36 -13.62
CA SER A 597 1.97 9.52 -13.88
C SER A 597 2.45 10.92 -13.47
N LEU A 598 2.43 11.17 -12.16
CA LEU A 598 2.80 12.46 -11.57
C LEU A 598 4.28 12.79 -11.81
N GLY A 599 5.18 11.92 -11.36
CA GLY A 599 6.63 12.09 -11.45
C GLY A 599 7.36 10.95 -12.17
N GLY A 600 6.69 9.82 -12.33
CA GLY A 600 7.12 8.63 -13.03
C GLY A 600 5.93 8.02 -13.78
N ILE A 601 6.14 6.92 -14.49
CA ILE A 601 5.03 6.18 -15.11
C ILE A 601 4.36 5.38 -14.01
N ASN A 602 3.04 5.51 -13.89
CA ASN A 602 2.26 4.75 -12.93
C ASN A 602 2.45 3.23 -13.16
N ALA A 603 2.90 2.51 -12.13
CA ALA A 603 3.23 1.10 -12.23
C ALA A 603 2.05 0.20 -11.84
N GLY A 604 1.25 0.61 -10.84
CA GLY A 604 0.14 -0.17 -10.30
C GLY A 604 -1.17 0.60 -10.20
N ALA A 605 -2.01 0.23 -9.24
CA ALA A 605 -3.24 0.95 -8.97
C ALA A 605 -2.95 2.32 -8.32
N MET A 606 -1.98 2.36 -7.41
CA MET A 606 -1.53 3.58 -6.75
C MET A 606 -0.02 3.53 -6.53
N ASP A 607 0.69 4.54 -6.96
CA ASP A 607 2.12 4.69 -6.74
C ASP A 607 2.39 5.73 -5.64
N SER A 608 3.45 5.53 -4.88
CA SER A 608 3.96 6.55 -3.95
C SER A 608 4.73 7.64 -4.69
N TRP A 609 4.71 8.87 -4.18
CA TRP A 609 5.51 9.97 -4.72
C TRP A 609 6.20 10.80 -3.65
N ILE A 610 7.23 11.54 -4.08
CA ILE A 610 8.00 12.47 -3.26
C ILE A 610 8.38 13.72 -4.06
N ALA A 611 8.06 14.89 -3.50
CA ALA A 611 8.36 16.19 -4.07
C ALA A 611 9.34 16.95 -3.17
N LYS A 612 10.36 17.58 -3.77
CA LYS A 612 11.27 18.48 -3.04
C LYS A 612 10.96 19.93 -3.38
N LEU A 613 10.84 20.79 -2.36
CA LEU A 613 10.58 22.22 -2.55
C LEU A 613 11.60 23.09 -1.81
N ASP A 614 11.86 24.29 -2.32
CA ASP A 614 12.59 25.32 -1.58
C ASP A 614 11.69 25.91 -0.49
N ALA A 615 12.16 25.90 0.76
CA ALA A 615 11.34 26.22 1.92
C ALA A 615 10.93 27.70 2.01
N ASN A 616 11.61 28.58 1.27
CA ASN A 616 11.36 30.01 1.29
C ASN A 616 10.39 30.45 0.21
N THR A 617 10.42 29.78 -0.93
CA THR A 617 9.68 30.19 -2.13
C THR A 617 8.56 29.24 -2.52
N GLY A 618 8.56 28.00 -2.01
CA GLY A 618 7.65 26.94 -2.47
C GLY A 618 7.97 26.44 -3.86
N THR A 619 9.13 26.80 -4.42
CA THR A 619 9.50 26.38 -5.78
C THR A 619 9.81 24.89 -5.79
N LEU A 620 9.14 24.15 -6.65
CA LEU A 620 9.43 22.74 -6.89
C LEU A 620 10.86 22.58 -7.47
N LEU A 621 11.69 21.84 -6.73
CA LEU A 621 13.05 21.47 -7.07
C LEU A 621 13.06 20.07 -7.66
N THR A 622 14.05 19.80 -8.52
CA THR A 622 14.23 18.45 -9.06
C THR A 622 14.60 17.49 -7.92
N PHE A 623 13.77 16.49 -7.72
CA PHE A 623 14.02 15.32 -6.91
C PHE A 623 13.63 14.13 -7.74
N ASN A 624 14.59 13.62 -8.49
CA ASN A 624 14.36 12.44 -9.29
C ASN A 624 14.88 11.28 -8.44
N PRO A 625 14.03 10.50 -7.75
CA PRO A 625 14.38 9.18 -7.30
C PRO A 625 14.83 8.50 -8.56
N SER A 626 16.14 8.42 -8.74
CA SER A 626 16.66 7.69 -9.86
C SER A 626 16.27 6.24 -9.56
N PHE A 627 15.15 5.78 -10.12
CA PHE A 627 15.10 4.46 -10.72
C PHE A 627 16.02 4.48 -11.94
N SER A 628 17.30 4.76 -11.69
CA SER A 628 18.24 3.83 -12.24
C SER A 628 17.93 2.56 -11.47
N PRO A 629 17.52 1.44 -12.09
CA PRO A 629 17.99 0.18 -11.54
C PRO A 629 19.48 0.41 -11.36
N GLU A 630 19.92 0.63 -10.13
CA GLU A 630 21.33 0.84 -9.86
C GLU A 630 21.95 -0.48 -10.20
N ILE A 631 22.47 -0.60 -11.42
CA ILE A 631 23.40 -1.63 -11.79
C ILE A 631 24.51 -1.49 -10.78
N ASN A 632 24.52 -2.34 -9.75
CA ASN A 632 25.56 -2.34 -8.75
C ASN A 632 26.77 -3.07 -9.37
N PRO A 633 27.83 -2.35 -9.76
CA PRO A 633 28.94 -2.97 -10.43
C PRO A 633 29.84 -3.62 -9.39
N VAL A 634 29.78 -4.94 -9.28
CA VAL A 634 30.69 -5.74 -8.45
C VAL A 634 31.76 -6.33 -9.34
N VAL A 635 33.04 -6.07 -9.03
CA VAL A 635 34.17 -6.62 -9.78
C VAL A 635 35.03 -7.44 -8.83
N GLY A 636 35.26 -8.69 -9.19
CA GLY A 636 36.15 -9.62 -8.54
C GLY A 636 37.63 -9.27 -8.72
N THR A 637 38.48 -10.20 -8.36
CA THR A 637 39.93 -10.12 -8.48
C THR A 637 40.43 -11.16 -9.48
N ALA A 638 41.74 -11.33 -9.61
CA ALA A 638 42.31 -12.39 -10.43
C ALA A 638 42.43 -13.75 -9.68
N ASN A 639 41.69 -13.94 -8.59
CA ASN A 639 41.67 -15.17 -7.80
C ASN A 639 40.24 -15.68 -7.69
N SER A 640 40.07 -16.93 -7.23
CA SER A 640 38.75 -17.46 -6.88
C SER A 640 38.05 -16.62 -5.81
N ASP A 641 36.95 -15.99 -6.20
CA ASP A 641 36.14 -15.09 -5.40
C ASP A 641 34.76 -15.67 -5.08
N ARG A 642 34.13 -15.12 -4.05
CA ARG A 642 32.72 -15.37 -3.74
C ARG A 642 32.00 -14.03 -3.73
N LEU A 643 31.28 -13.75 -4.80
CA LEU A 643 30.63 -12.49 -5.08
C LEU A 643 29.13 -12.63 -4.84
N LEU A 644 28.57 -11.74 -4.03
CA LEU A 644 27.15 -11.73 -3.68
C LEU A 644 26.55 -10.41 -4.14
N GLY A 645 25.49 -10.51 -4.93
CA GLY A 645 24.62 -9.41 -5.32
C GLY A 645 23.78 -8.88 -4.16
N THR A 646 22.92 -7.94 -4.51
CA THR A 646 21.92 -7.31 -3.65
C THR A 646 20.54 -7.85 -4.01
N VAL A 647 19.46 -7.21 -3.55
CA VAL A 647 18.11 -7.58 -4.00
C VAL A 647 17.67 -6.76 -5.22
N GLY A 648 18.53 -5.88 -5.73
CA GLY A 648 18.29 -5.06 -6.91
C GLY A 648 19.20 -5.47 -8.07
N LYS A 649 18.93 -4.98 -9.28
CA LYS A 649 19.68 -5.34 -10.49
C LYS A 649 21.19 -5.12 -10.33
N ASP A 650 21.98 -6.17 -10.39
CA ASP A 650 23.44 -6.12 -10.26
C ASP A 650 24.14 -6.32 -11.62
N GLN A 651 25.38 -5.83 -11.71
CA GLN A 651 26.32 -6.27 -12.75
C GLN A 651 27.57 -6.79 -12.07
N ILE A 652 27.74 -8.11 -12.08
CA ILE A 652 28.85 -8.78 -11.39
C ILE A 652 29.80 -9.37 -12.41
N ASN A 653 31.10 -9.08 -12.26
CA ASN A 653 32.17 -9.63 -13.10
C ASN A 653 33.23 -10.31 -12.21
N GLY A 654 33.40 -11.63 -12.37
CA GLY A 654 34.36 -12.45 -11.64
C GLY A 654 35.83 -12.19 -12.01
N GLU A 655 36.09 -11.71 -13.23
CA GLU A 655 37.43 -11.53 -13.82
C GLU A 655 38.19 -12.85 -14.06
N ASP A 656 39.31 -13.11 -13.39
CA ASP A 656 40.05 -14.37 -13.54
C ASP A 656 39.91 -15.15 -12.22
N GLY A 657 39.66 -16.44 -12.24
CA GLY A 657 39.39 -17.14 -11.00
C GLY A 657 38.72 -18.49 -11.17
N SER A 658 37.94 -18.88 -10.18
CA SER A 658 36.98 -19.98 -10.25
C SER A 658 35.96 -19.56 -9.22
N ASP A 659 35.04 -18.75 -9.69
CA ASP A 659 34.28 -17.82 -8.87
C ASP A 659 32.92 -18.40 -8.55
N VAL A 660 32.36 -17.96 -7.42
CA VAL A 660 30.97 -18.25 -7.07
C VAL A 660 30.24 -16.92 -7.04
N ILE A 661 29.34 -16.74 -8.00
CA ILE A 661 28.57 -15.51 -8.20
C ILE A 661 27.10 -15.82 -7.93
N ASP A 662 26.47 -15.00 -7.10
CA ASP A 662 25.06 -15.13 -6.69
C ASP A 662 24.36 -13.77 -6.84
N GLY A 663 23.52 -13.64 -7.87
CA GLY A 663 22.80 -12.40 -8.22
C GLY A 663 21.68 -12.04 -7.25
N LYS A 664 20.99 -13.07 -6.75
CA LYS A 664 19.86 -13.04 -5.81
C LYS A 664 18.52 -12.63 -6.41
N GLU A 665 18.11 -11.37 -6.36
CA GLU A 665 16.78 -10.93 -6.80
C GLU A 665 16.93 -9.81 -7.83
N SER A 666 15.97 -9.69 -8.75
CA SER A 666 15.94 -8.79 -9.90
C SER A 666 16.67 -9.33 -11.15
N ASN A 667 16.62 -8.57 -12.25
CA ASN A 667 17.25 -8.96 -13.51
C ASN A 667 18.73 -8.53 -13.54
N ASP A 668 19.63 -9.49 -13.39
CA ASP A 668 21.06 -9.28 -13.23
C ASP A 668 21.89 -9.54 -14.50
N LEU A 669 23.10 -9.00 -14.51
CA LEU A 669 24.14 -9.34 -15.49
C LEU A 669 25.34 -9.97 -14.76
N LEU A 670 25.50 -11.29 -14.89
CA LEU A 670 26.58 -12.05 -14.27
C LEU A 670 27.58 -12.52 -15.31
N ILE A 671 28.86 -12.20 -15.10
CA ILE A 671 29.99 -12.57 -15.96
C ILE A 671 31.00 -13.33 -15.11
N GLY A 672 31.22 -14.61 -15.39
CA GLY A 672 32.22 -15.46 -14.72
C GLY A 672 33.64 -15.01 -15.03
N GLY A 673 34.01 -15.06 -16.31
CA GLY A 673 35.30 -14.56 -16.80
C GLY A 673 36.22 -15.71 -17.20
N SER A 674 37.48 -15.72 -16.78
CA SER A 674 38.36 -16.88 -16.99
C SER A 674 38.34 -17.76 -15.76
N GLY A 675 37.98 -19.04 -15.86
CA GLY A 675 37.85 -19.86 -14.67
C GLY A 675 36.89 -21.02 -14.85
N ASN A 676 36.73 -21.84 -13.81
CA ASN A 676 35.55 -22.70 -13.73
C ASN A 676 34.60 -22.03 -12.74
N ASP A 677 33.63 -21.29 -13.26
CA ASP A 677 32.80 -20.41 -12.47
C ASP A 677 31.44 -21.05 -12.17
N THR A 678 30.81 -20.63 -11.08
CA THR A 678 29.47 -21.04 -10.67
C THR A 678 28.59 -19.80 -10.57
N LEU A 679 27.59 -19.70 -11.44
CA LEU A 679 26.69 -18.55 -11.54
C LEU A 679 25.28 -18.97 -11.10
N VAL A 680 24.79 -18.36 -10.02
CA VAL A 680 23.40 -18.43 -9.56
C VAL A 680 22.76 -17.09 -9.97
N GLY A 681 21.83 -17.12 -10.94
CA GLY A 681 21.07 -15.92 -11.34
C GLY A 681 20.21 -15.46 -10.17
N GLY A 682 19.28 -16.32 -9.77
CA GLY A 682 18.40 -16.10 -8.64
C GLY A 682 16.97 -15.93 -9.10
N TYR A 683 16.25 -14.96 -8.54
CA TYR A 683 14.91 -14.56 -8.94
C TYR A 683 14.99 -13.43 -9.96
N GLY A 684 14.42 -13.59 -11.16
CA GLY A 684 14.41 -12.54 -12.18
C GLY A 684 14.77 -13.06 -13.55
N ASN A 685 14.82 -12.18 -14.55
CA ASN A 685 15.32 -12.55 -15.89
C ASN A 685 16.80 -12.17 -16.01
N ASP A 686 17.68 -13.12 -15.72
CA ASP A 686 19.11 -12.84 -15.65
C ASP A 686 19.83 -13.04 -16.97
N THR A 687 20.95 -12.35 -17.15
CA THR A 687 21.89 -12.58 -18.25
C THR A 687 23.19 -13.16 -17.70
N LEU A 688 23.45 -14.42 -18.01
CA LEU A 688 24.56 -15.20 -17.48
C LEU A 688 25.59 -15.47 -18.59
N THR A 689 26.85 -15.16 -18.32
CA THR A 689 27.99 -15.42 -19.23
C THR A 689 29.06 -16.16 -18.45
N GLY A 690 29.35 -17.40 -18.81
CA GLY A 690 30.35 -18.23 -18.11
C GLY A 690 31.77 -17.76 -18.40
N GLY A 691 32.09 -17.60 -19.69
CA GLY A 691 33.40 -17.19 -20.16
C GLY A 691 34.31 -18.38 -20.53
N ILE A 692 35.59 -18.31 -20.14
CA ILE A 692 36.59 -19.32 -20.49
C ILE A 692 36.75 -20.31 -19.34
N GLY A 693 36.21 -21.51 -19.52
CA GLY A 693 36.56 -22.69 -18.74
C GLY A 693 35.41 -23.68 -18.73
N ASN A 694 35.20 -24.37 -17.62
CA ASN A 694 34.06 -25.28 -17.44
C ASN A 694 33.12 -24.69 -16.40
N ASP A 695 32.07 -24.02 -16.85
CA ASP A 695 31.21 -23.21 -15.98
C ASP A 695 29.93 -23.95 -15.58
N THR A 696 29.35 -23.53 -14.47
CA THR A 696 28.12 -24.11 -13.92
C THR A 696 27.07 -23.03 -13.72
N PHE A 697 25.95 -23.14 -14.45
CA PHE A 697 24.78 -22.27 -14.31
C PHE A 697 23.75 -22.94 -13.40
N VAL A 698 23.40 -22.29 -12.29
CA VAL A 698 22.63 -22.87 -11.20
C VAL A 698 21.22 -22.29 -11.17
N PHE A 699 20.22 -23.17 -11.15
CA PHE A 699 18.82 -22.82 -10.97
C PHE A 699 18.30 -23.38 -9.65
N ASP A 700 18.13 -22.50 -8.67
CA ASP A 700 17.71 -22.82 -7.31
C ASP A 700 16.99 -21.65 -6.65
N THR A 701 15.71 -21.83 -6.30
CA THR A 701 14.89 -20.86 -5.56
C THR A 701 14.60 -21.31 -4.12
N GLY A 702 15.07 -22.49 -3.70
CA GLY A 702 14.72 -23.09 -2.40
C GLY A 702 13.23 -23.42 -2.21
N LYS A 703 12.36 -23.13 -3.20
CA LYS A 703 10.91 -23.36 -3.22
C LYS A 703 10.53 -24.10 -4.52
N PRO A 704 9.36 -24.77 -4.60
CA PRO A 704 8.89 -25.36 -5.86
C PRO A 704 8.87 -24.35 -7.01
N PHE A 705 9.09 -24.83 -8.24
CA PHE A 705 9.14 -24.01 -9.44
C PHE A 705 7.89 -23.16 -9.62
N VAL A 706 8.08 -21.84 -9.75
CA VAL A 706 7.08 -20.87 -10.20
C VAL A 706 7.77 -19.96 -11.22
N THR A 707 7.15 -19.76 -12.39
CA THR A 707 7.80 -19.00 -13.49
C THR A 707 7.99 -17.52 -13.14
N SER A 708 7.08 -16.92 -12.37
CA SER A 708 7.20 -15.54 -11.89
C SER A 708 8.34 -15.35 -10.89
N ASP A 709 8.68 -16.39 -10.13
CA ASP A 709 9.75 -16.36 -9.15
C ASP A 709 11.12 -16.47 -9.84
N LEU A 710 11.36 -17.60 -10.52
CA LEU A 710 12.67 -17.87 -11.13
C LEU A 710 12.94 -16.98 -12.35
N GLY A 711 11.90 -16.50 -13.03
CA GLY A 711 12.02 -15.81 -14.31
C GLY A 711 12.54 -16.70 -15.44
N THR A 712 13.02 -16.06 -16.51
CA THR A 712 13.60 -16.70 -17.69
C THR A 712 15.01 -16.16 -17.93
N ASP A 713 15.99 -16.98 -17.55
CA ASP A 713 17.39 -16.60 -17.70
C ASP A 713 17.88 -16.75 -19.13
N LYS A 714 18.92 -15.98 -19.44
CA LYS A 714 19.61 -16.02 -20.71
C LYS A 714 21.08 -16.37 -20.50
N ILE A 715 21.46 -17.57 -20.95
CA ILE A 715 22.85 -18.01 -20.97
C ILE A 715 23.46 -17.65 -22.34
N THR A 716 24.52 -16.86 -22.34
CA THR A 716 25.01 -16.21 -23.58
C THR A 716 26.08 -16.99 -24.34
N ASP A 717 26.80 -17.91 -23.69
CA ASP A 717 28.00 -18.55 -24.25
C ASP A 717 28.17 -20.05 -23.92
N PHE A 718 27.08 -20.74 -23.60
CA PHE A 718 27.11 -22.15 -23.18
C PHE A 718 27.85 -23.09 -24.16
N THR A 719 28.90 -23.74 -23.67
CA THR A 719 29.72 -24.70 -24.40
C THR A 719 29.41 -26.13 -23.96
N SER A 720 28.71 -26.90 -24.80
CA SER A 720 28.18 -28.23 -24.44
C SER A 720 29.22 -29.31 -24.13
N THR A 721 30.51 -29.08 -24.41
CA THR A 721 31.60 -29.99 -24.03
C THR A 721 32.28 -29.64 -22.70
N ALA A 722 32.00 -28.46 -22.15
CA ALA A 722 32.65 -27.90 -20.97
C ALA A 722 31.64 -27.63 -19.85
N ASP A 723 30.56 -26.92 -20.17
CA ASP A 723 29.67 -26.32 -19.19
C ASP A 723 28.56 -27.27 -18.72
N LYS A 724 27.98 -26.91 -17.56
CA LYS A 724 26.88 -27.61 -16.91
C LYS A 724 25.75 -26.67 -16.53
N ILE A 725 24.53 -27.19 -16.61
CA ILE A 725 23.34 -26.62 -15.97
C ILE A 725 23.04 -27.44 -14.72
N LEU A 726 22.92 -26.80 -13.57
CA LEU A 726 22.66 -27.44 -12.29
C LEU A 726 21.24 -27.10 -11.82
N LEU A 727 20.44 -28.14 -11.57
CA LEU A 727 19.02 -28.01 -11.20
C LEU A 727 18.82 -28.49 -9.76
N ASN A 728 18.24 -27.64 -8.89
CA ASN A 728 17.90 -28.03 -7.53
C ASN A 728 16.53 -28.74 -7.48
N THR A 729 16.44 -29.90 -6.82
CA THR A 729 15.17 -30.66 -6.69
C THR A 729 14.12 -30.02 -5.78
N ASN A 730 14.49 -29.04 -4.96
CA ASN A 730 13.51 -28.22 -4.23
C ASN A 730 12.71 -27.32 -5.19
N THR A 731 13.36 -26.86 -6.27
CA THR A 731 12.72 -26.11 -7.36
C THR A 731 12.11 -27.05 -8.39
N PHE A 732 12.89 -27.97 -8.94
CA PHE A 732 12.45 -28.93 -9.96
C PHE A 732 11.96 -30.23 -9.32
N THR A 733 10.85 -30.14 -8.58
CA THR A 733 10.32 -31.17 -7.65
C THR A 733 10.02 -32.54 -8.27
N VAL A 734 9.82 -32.61 -9.59
CA VAL A 734 9.59 -33.86 -10.33
C VAL A 734 10.89 -34.63 -10.56
N LEU A 735 12.03 -33.94 -10.58
CA LEU A 735 13.34 -34.57 -10.67
C LEU A 735 13.60 -35.32 -9.36
N LYS A 736 13.19 -36.59 -9.30
CA LYS A 736 13.35 -37.44 -8.12
C LYS A 736 14.34 -38.57 -8.39
N ASN A 737 15.15 -38.89 -7.38
CA ASN A 737 16.06 -40.02 -7.46
C ASN A 737 15.25 -41.34 -7.55
N SER A 738 15.49 -42.13 -8.59
CA SER A 738 15.06 -43.53 -8.62
C SER A 738 15.87 -44.31 -7.59
N ILE A 739 15.20 -44.89 -6.58
CA ILE A 739 15.85 -45.64 -5.48
C ILE A 739 16.97 -46.55 -6.03
N GLY A 740 18.24 -46.15 -5.81
CA GLY A 740 19.43 -46.92 -6.18
C GLY A 740 20.35 -46.34 -7.27
N ALA A 741 20.06 -45.17 -7.86
CA ALA A 741 21.00 -44.51 -8.79
C ALA A 741 21.98 -43.57 -8.06
N ALA A 742 23.23 -43.56 -8.50
CA ALA A 742 24.23 -42.59 -8.03
C ALA A 742 23.85 -41.20 -8.55
N PHE A 743 23.69 -40.25 -7.62
CA PHE A 743 23.40 -38.84 -7.85
C PHE A 743 24.36 -38.24 -8.88
N ASN A 744 23.86 -37.33 -9.73
CA ASN A 744 24.54 -36.14 -10.30
C ASN A 744 24.17 -35.84 -11.77
N SER A 745 23.29 -36.58 -12.46
CA SER A 745 22.93 -36.27 -13.86
C SER A 745 21.51 -36.69 -14.23
N LEU A 746 20.88 -35.98 -15.17
CA LEU A 746 19.62 -36.41 -15.80
C LEU A 746 19.83 -37.72 -16.58
N THR A 747 18.77 -38.54 -16.69
CA THR A 747 18.76 -39.66 -17.65
C THR A 747 18.20 -39.20 -18.99
N ASP A 748 18.44 -39.96 -20.06
CA ASP A 748 17.81 -39.73 -21.37
C ASP A 748 16.27 -39.82 -21.32
N LEU A 749 15.68 -40.30 -20.22
CA LEU A 749 14.24 -40.31 -20.00
C LEU A 749 13.73 -38.97 -19.43
N ASP A 750 14.58 -38.24 -18.72
CA ASP A 750 14.25 -36.96 -18.08
C ASP A 750 14.50 -35.76 -18.99
N PHE A 751 15.23 -35.94 -20.10
CA PHE A 751 15.59 -34.90 -21.06
C PHE A 751 15.13 -35.23 -22.48
N ALA A 752 14.52 -34.25 -23.16
CA ALA A 752 14.20 -34.36 -24.60
C ALA A 752 14.65 -33.13 -25.38
N THR A 753 15.00 -33.33 -26.65
CA THR A 753 15.24 -32.25 -27.61
C THR A 753 14.13 -32.20 -28.65
N VAL A 754 13.59 -31.02 -28.88
CA VAL A 754 12.54 -30.73 -29.86
C VAL A 754 12.98 -29.63 -30.83
N SER A 755 12.16 -29.38 -31.85
CA SER A 755 12.46 -28.39 -32.92
C SER A 755 11.51 -27.19 -32.95
N ASN A 756 10.51 -27.16 -32.08
CA ASN A 756 9.59 -26.04 -31.91
C ASN A 756 8.89 -26.11 -30.54
N GLY A 757 8.31 -24.99 -30.09
CA GLY A 757 7.65 -24.90 -28.77
C GLY A 757 6.35 -25.72 -28.63
N ALA A 758 5.65 -26.01 -29.73
CA ALA A 758 4.45 -26.86 -29.67
C ALA A 758 4.82 -28.32 -29.33
N ASP A 759 5.94 -28.80 -29.87
CA ASP A 759 6.52 -30.09 -29.54
C ASP A 759 7.06 -30.11 -28.11
N ALA A 760 7.54 -28.97 -27.59
CA ALA A 760 7.99 -28.88 -26.20
C ALA A 760 6.84 -29.16 -25.22
N LYS A 761 5.67 -28.56 -25.45
CA LYS A 761 4.46 -28.74 -24.63
C LYS A 761 3.88 -30.16 -24.72
N SER A 762 4.18 -30.91 -25.77
CA SER A 762 3.71 -32.30 -25.94
C SER A 762 4.73 -33.36 -25.50
N SER A 763 5.93 -32.94 -25.10
CA SER A 763 6.98 -33.83 -24.58
C SER A 763 6.63 -34.37 -23.19
N TYR A 764 7.06 -35.61 -22.92
CA TYR A 764 6.93 -36.27 -21.62
C TYR A 764 8.21 -36.18 -20.78
N ALA A 765 9.26 -35.51 -21.27
CA ALA A 765 10.48 -35.33 -20.50
C ALA A 765 10.31 -34.19 -19.50
N ALA A 766 10.96 -34.31 -18.33
CA ALA A 766 10.93 -33.28 -17.29
C ALA A 766 11.65 -32.00 -17.73
N ILE A 767 12.74 -32.12 -18.51
CA ILE A 767 13.46 -31.00 -19.11
C ILE A 767 13.39 -31.13 -20.63
N VAL A 768 12.95 -30.07 -21.29
CA VAL A 768 12.75 -30.07 -22.75
C VAL A 768 13.51 -28.92 -23.37
N TYR A 769 14.40 -29.23 -24.32
CA TYR A 769 15.21 -28.26 -25.03
C TYR A 769 14.72 -28.08 -26.47
N ASN A 770 14.41 -26.84 -26.86
CA ASN A 770 14.14 -26.50 -28.25
C ASN A 770 15.43 -26.08 -28.96
N SER A 771 15.95 -26.99 -29.80
CA SER A 771 17.20 -26.76 -30.54
C SER A 771 17.12 -25.68 -31.62
N THR A 772 15.93 -25.17 -31.93
CA THR A 772 15.75 -24.13 -32.96
C THR A 772 15.91 -22.71 -32.41
N ASP A 773 15.54 -22.49 -31.15
CA ASP A 773 15.56 -21.16 -30.51
C ASP A 773 16.28 -21.13 -29.16
N GLY A 774 16.83 -22.26 -28.69
CA GLY A 774 17.64 -22.31 -27.48
C GLY A 774 16.82 -22.40 -26.19
N SER A 775 15.49 -22.49 -26.27
CA SER A 775 14.62 -22.48 -25.09
C SER A 775 14.67 -23.78 -24.28
N LEU A 776 14.71 -23.66 -22.94
CA LEU A 776 14.61 -24.76 -21.98
C LEU A 776 13.32 -24.66 -21.18
N PHE A 777 12.55 -25.74 -21.19
CA PHE A 777 11.27 -25.85 -20.50
C PHE A 777 11.36 -26.90 -19.39
N TYR A 778 10.69 -26.63 -18.28
CA TYR A 778 10.42 -27.58 -17.23
C TYR A 778 8.98 -28.10 -17.32
N ASN A 779 8.83 -29.42 -17.26
CA ASN A 779 7.55 -30.10 -17.21
C ASN A 779 7.32 -30.67 -15.80
N GLU A 780 6.47 -29.98 -15.04
CA GLU A 780 6.10 -30.37 -13.68
C GLU A 780 5.07 -31.51 -13.64
N ASN A 781 4.43 -31.85 -14.77
CA ASN A 781 3.59 -33.05 -14.83
C ASN A 781 4.41 -34.34 -14.94
N GLY A 782 5.74 -34.23 -15.07
CA GLY A 782 6.66 -35.35 -15.29
C GLY A 782 6.39 -36.05 -16.62
N LEU A 783 6.12 -37.36 -16.57
CA LEU A 783 5.91 -38.18 -17.77
C LEU A 783 4.55 -37.96 -18.47
N ALA A 784 3.84 -36.86 -18.17
CA ALA A 784 2.59 -36.47 -18.82
C ALA A 784 2.78 -35.19 -19.65
N SER A 785 1.98 -35.03 -20.72
CA SER A 785 2.08 -33.89 -21.65
C SER A 785 1.53 -32.60 -21.03
N GLY A 786 2.07 -31.45 -21.45
CA GLY A 786 1.77 -30.13 -20.88
C GLY A 786 2.66 -29.83 -19.68
N PHE A 787 2.95 -28.55 -19.40
CA PHE A 787 3.97 -28.19 -18.41
C PHE A 787 3.51 -28.21 -16.94
N GLY A 788 2.20 -28.26 -16.66
CA GLY A 788 1.70 -28.10 -15.28
C GLY A 788 1.90 -26.66 -14.83
N SER A 789 2.42 -26.45 -13.61
CA SER A 789 2.94 -25.13 -13.19
C SER A 789 4.37 -24.85 -13.70
N GLY A 790 4.98 -25.83 -14.37
CA GLY A 790 6.24 -25.69 -15.08
C GLY A 790 6.14 -24.74 -16.29
N GLY A 791 7.29 -24.33 -16.82
CA GLY A 791 7.34 -23.33 -17.88
C GLY A 791 8.71 -23.18 -18.51
N LEU A 792 8.86 -22.13 -19.33
CA LEU A 792 10.16 -21.66 -19.82
C LEU A 792 10.95 -21.13 -18.62
N PHE A 793 12.21 -21.55 -18.48
CA PHE A 793 13.05 -21.08 -17.38
C PHE A 793 14.43 -20.59 -17.83
N ALA A 794 14.86 -20.95 -19.05
CA ALA A 794 16.12 -20.46 -19.59
C ALA A 794 16.12 -20.45 -21.12
N THR A 795 17.00 -19.64 -21.69
CA THR A 795 17.33 -19.58 -23.12
C THR A 795 18.85 -19.61 -23.29
N LEU A 796 19.33 -20.35 -24.30
CA LEU A 796 20.75 -20.47 -24.63
C LEU A 796 21.04 -19.84 -25.99
N ASP A 797 21.86 -18.79 -26.01
CA ASP A 797 22.31 -18.18 -27.25
C ASP A 797 23.16 -19.18 -28.09
N GLY A 798 23.02 -19.09 -29.41
CA GLY A 798 23.76 -19.94 -30.34
C GLY A 798 23.23 -21.37 -30.48
N ASN A 799 22.14 -21.71 -29.77
CA ASN A 799 21.43 -22.99 -29.88
C ASN A 799 22.36 -24.22 -29.81
N PRO A 800 23.16 -24.38 -28.75
CA PRO A 800 24.13 -25.46 -28.66
C PRO A 800 23.44 -26.84 -28.70
N SER A 801 24.18 -27.86 -29.12
CA SER A 801 23.68 -29.25 -29.03
C SER A 801 23.74 -29.71 -27.58
N LEU A 802 22.57 -29.98 -26.98
CA LEU A 802 22.45 -30.47 -25.62
C LEU A 802 22.10 -31.97 -25.55
N SER A 803 22.47 -32.58 -24.43
CA SER A 803 22.08 -33.94 -24.03
C SER A 803 21.85 -33.98 -22.51
N ALA A 804 21.29 -35.07 -21.99
CA ALA A 804 21.11 -35.26 -20.55
C ALA A 804 22.43 -35.10 -19.75
N ALA A 805 23.57 -35.39 -20.39
CA ALA A 805 24.90 -35.21 -19.78
C ALA A 805 25.26 -33.75 -19.49
N ASN A 806 24.58 -32.76 -20.09
CA ASN A 806 24.82 -31.34 -19.83
C ASN A 806 24.18 -30.85 -18.52
N PHE A 807 23.37 -31.68 -17.87
CA PHE A 807 22.64 -31.31 -16.66
C PHE A 807 23.16 -32.08 -15.44
N SER A 808 23.22 -31.38 -14.32
CA SER A 808 23.49 -31.93 -12.98
C SER A 808 22.31 -31.66 -12.06
N ILE A 809 22.11 -32.50 -11.06
CA ILE A 809 20.97 -32.40 -10.13
C ILE A 809 21.49 -32.40 -8.70
N VAL A 810 20.96 -31.50 -7.86
CA VAL A 810 21.28 -31.40 -6.43
C VAL A 810 20.01 -31.32 -5.59
N ALA A 811 20.11 -31.67 -4.30
CA ALA A 811 18.99 -31.70 -3.37
C ALA A 811 19.04 -30.56 -2.35
#